data_AF-A0A2M6YBG5-F1
#
_entry.id   AF-A0A2M6YBG5-F1
#
_cell.length_a   1.000
_cell.length_b   1.000
_cell.length_c   1.000
_cell.angle_alpha   90.00
_cell.angle_beta   90.00
_cell.angle_gamma   90.00
#
_symmetry.space_group_name_H-M   'P 1'
#
loop_
_entity.id
_entity.type
_entity.pdbx_description
1 polymer ?
#
loop_
_entity_poly.entity_id
_entity_poly.type
_entity_poly.pdbx_seq_one_letter_code
_entity_poly.pdbx_strand_id
1 'polypeptide(L)'
;ALSQGLASNTGIANSFDQDVAAKYKNQLKDFLSDEKKESAFSYSDMENISNKLSIPNASLKDLLVRKGLVSDLSKKPINPYLEKIGKRTAESRITTALFGSIGITVAGIKIDASDIFDLLSGNGTSVGDKIGSKYMEKQLGTGDNQIINVVQSPSSIIRNCSMANLGANFVGGVLGLGTVSLSGNFYENIGGAKIEKVLNLPSNSFRGGNLNDLMNNVGPVAFARAFELPPANVISSDILSDLSMKSSTKQHSISDQYKLVESKINYLDKNNSSLGSATKINSKLKQNINNLLASNFTNSAPNPYTSDSSTKSVSDFQVANSLSRVNSIDNQFGLPLGITSQLLTGKISPDDYRHLVADTVVTSIPTINNLGGLLGIDPATLTRVDAVANLAQQINFCKFDSCNYTKMYQGFSQIFGLKLDHKLGLRDGSIGQIIASPEKAAATMLLSALNKLDNSLDLNSAGDASFTAAYAGLGGPLPYSDDWRNNTPMKFRETDTITTGGGGFIGGSAHSSDRWQYYGGKIGTQLVGKFLNRIGIIATPSPGSGSYVGKPETQNLILDSTEKLVHGDLRVLEVTAAVKAAEALHFYSDDQGNSKKLPEYYRVSFEDIYYSIMGDPIFEQSYIDKATDNFLSSYQTNDGNPNPNLTPLSSITEDGEMAGSPTDTLYGSQCPPGFTGDDCYLVNPMGPNNSYSTYENLESMANDNASAYPTTAYDPAAVMQSIQSNPEATEALAQTQESARRQADDTLHSNLLWRMADAKLYQVDNNIPAGFIKTMYSGNGVQRTIMIVDYLQNALHNVSINGVIFDKAEMGIDIYNQITSFMQDPQSFDLDSLLKNGDLDKFNNWASGKLGNLLGFNLQPGTITSVLYGFKSGSFTNDITVPGVGDQVKSLTTIYKDWAIGKITGWADKALGLPSGSVFTAYSMYRNYAAAREALFAAKNFGSAADVTNARANLDSIKASAIAFVVNLVFSKQIGQFENAIGLVPGTGSMLVTMLISGFNPVSVAIFVLMNLFGVYKTVITCTADGYYPRIDQKPDPTVSDNSSLGTFSGLNPTAKKAGYIQAAQYKNRTLIGDVLSLSERIGDQTAIPSQIMTGRQEDVDYWQYKVDDVICSKVGGCAGTRAGLWVNPQTTGYLHIGF
;
A
#
# COMPACT_ATOMS: atom_id res chain seq x y z
N ALA A 1 23.75 2.22 -11.61
CA ALA A 1 22.36 2.73 -11.68
C ALA A 1 22.24 3.91 -12.65
N LEU A 2 22.55 5.17 -12.27
CA LEU A 2 22.40 6.35 -13.15
C LEU A 2 23.14 6.20 -14.50
N SER A 3 24.41 5.78 -14.48
CA SER A 3 25.20 5.54 -15.70
C SER A 3 24.68 4.38 -16.56
N GLN A 4 24.09 3.34 -15.96
CA GLN A 4 23.48 2.22 -16.67
C GLN A 4 22.11 2.60 -17.26
N GLY A 5 21.32 3.42 -16.56
CA GLY A 5 20.04 3.95 -17.04
C GLY A 5 20.20 4.95 -18.20
N LEU A 6 21.28 5.73 -18.20
CA LEU A 6 21.64 6.61 -19.32
C LEU A 6 22.04 5.81 -20.58
N ALA A 7 22.71 4.67 -20.41
CA ALA A 7 23.13 3.80 -21.50
C ALA A 7 21.97 2.98 -22.10
N SER A 8 20.95 2.65 -21.30
CA SER A 8 19.82 1.85 -21.77
C SER A 8 18.78 2.64 -22.56
N ASN A 9 18.67 3.96 -22.36
CA ASN A 9 17.65 4.80 -22.98
C ASN A 9 18.04 5.39 -24.36
N THR A 10 19.21 5.05 -24.92
CA THR A 10 19.61 5.50 -26.27
C THR A 10 19.08 4.60 -27.40
N GLY A 11 18.40 3.49 -27.08
CA GLY A 11 17.57 2.73 -28.03
C GLY A 11 18.32 2.03 -29.17
N ILE A 12 19.66 1.94 -29.15
CA ILE A 12 20.44 1.28 -30.20
C ILE A 12 21.51 0.40 -29.55
N ALA A 13 21.35 -0.93 -29.68
CA ALA A 13 22.29 -1.94 -29.20
C ALA A 13 23.52 -2.06 -30.13
N ASN A 14 24.31 -1.00 -30.27
CA ASN A 14 25.63 -1.08 -30.92
C ASN A 14 26.74 -0.77 -29.90
N SER A 15 27.90 -1.39 -30.10
CA SER A 15 29.10 -1.34 -29.25
C SER A 15 29.74 0.05 -29.07
N PHE A 16 29.14 1.11 -29.63
CA PHE A 16 29.63 2.48 -29.57
C PHE A 16 29.20 3.27 -28.31
N ASP A 17 28.40 2.68 -27.40
CA ASP A 17 27.81 3.40 -26.24
C ASP A 17 28.33 2.95 -24.85
N GLN A 18 29.21 1.93 -24.79
CA GLN A 18 29.91 1.62 -23.53
C GLN A 18 30.85 2.75 -23.11
N ASP A 19 31.40 3.50 -24.09
CA ASP A 19 32.30 4.62 -23.86
C ASP A 19 31.58 5.82 -23.25
N VAL A 20 30.31 6.06 -23.60
CA VAL A 20 29.50 7.14 -23.02
C VAL A 20 29.12 6.81 -21.57
N ALA A 21 28.72 5.57 -21.31
CA ALA A 21 28.44 5.09 -19.96
C ALA A 21 29.69 5.12 -19.06
N ALA A 22 30.85 4.71 -19.62
CA ALA A 22 32.14 4.78 -18.95
C ALA A 22 32.57 6.23 -18.70
N LYS A 23 32.37 7.13 -19.68
CA LYS A 23 32.63 8.57 -19.54
C LYS A 23 31.83 9.17 -18.39
N TYR A 24 30.51 8.98 -18.34
CA TYR A 24 29.70 9.52 -17.25
C TYR A 24 30.02 8.87 -15.89
N LYS A 25 30.33 7.58 -15.87
CA LYS A 25 30.78 6.88 -14.65
C LYS A 25 32.09 7.48 -14.12
N ASN A 26 33.06 7.71 -15.00
CA ASN A 26 34.36 8.28 -14.63
C ASN A 26 34.22 9.74 -14.19
N GLN A 27 33.45 10.55 -14.91
CA GLN A 27 33.17 11.94 -14.53
C GLN A 27 32.51 12.06 -13.14
N LEU A 28 31.55 11.19 -12.83
CA LEU A 28 30.91 11.12 -11.51
C LEU A 28 31.89 10.64 -10.44
N LYS A 29 32.70 9.61 -10.73
CA LYS A 29 33.73 9.10 -9.82
C LYS A 29 34.75 10.19 -9.48
N ASP A 30 35.22 10.93 -10.49
CA ASP A 30 36.16 12.03 -10.30
C ASP A 30 35.55 13.14 -9.44
N PHE A 31 34.28 13.48 -9.67
CA PHE A 31 33.58 14.49 -8.85
C PHE A 31 33.39 14.07 -7.40
N LEU A 32 33.10 12.78 -7.16
CA LEU A 32 33.00 12.25 -5.81
C LEU A 32 34.36 12.13 -5.12
N SER A 33 35.44 11.91 -5.88
CA SER A 33 36.80 11.72 -5.35
C SER A 33 37.56 13.05 -5.17
N ASP A 34 37.21 14.08 -5.93
CA ASP A 34 37.82 15.41 -5.87
C ASP A 34 36.82 16.42 -5.29
N GLU A 35 37.02 16.79 -4.02
CA GLU A 35 36.19 17.75 -3.30
C GLU A 35 36.18 19.15 -3.95
N LYS A 36 37.24 19.51 -4.68
CA LYS A 36 37.40 20.81 -5.34
C LYS A 36 36.72 20.89 -6.71
N LYS A 37 36.23 19.77 -7.24
CA LYS A 37 35.58 19.73 -8.55
C LYS A 37 34.20 20.40 -8.49
N GLU A 38 34.05 21.51 -9.21
CA GLU A 38 32.83 22.34 -9.17
C GLU A 38 31.59 21.66 -9.77
N SER A 39 31.73 20.68 -10.66
CA SER A 39 30.59 19.98 -11.26
C SER A 39 30.95 18.57 -11.71
N ALA A 40 30.01 17.63 -11.59
CA ALA A 40 30.14 16.27 -12.08
C ALA A 40 30.07 16.20 -13.60
N PHE A 41 29.21 17.01 -14.22
CA PHE A 41 28.99 17.03 -15.66
C PHE A 41 28.99 18.47 -16.21
N SER A 42 29.11 18.64 -17.52
CA SER A 42 28.88 19.95 -18.13
C SER A 42 27.39 20.34 -18.03
N TYR A 43 27.07 21.64 -18.13
CA TYR A 43 25.68 22.09 -18.10
C TYR A 43 24.83 21.51 -19.24
N SER A 44 25.42 21.35 -20.42
CA SER A 44 24.76 20.70 -21.55
C SER A 44 24.56 19.20 -21.33
N ASP A 45 25.51 18.51 -20.70
CA ASP A 45 25.32 17.11 -20.28
C ASP A 45 24.16 16.99 -19.28
N MET A 46 24.06 17.88 -18.29
CA MET A 46 22.95 17.87 -17.33
C MET A 46 21.60 18.17 -17.97
N GLU A 47 21.53 19.08 -18.94
CA GLU A 47 20.31 19.37 -19.69
C GLU A 47 19.90 18.18 -20.58
N ASN A 48 20.88 17.52 -21.20
CA ASN A 48 20.64 16.29 -21.95
C ASN A 48 20.15 15.14 -21.06
N ILE A 49 20.71 14.99 -19.86
CA ILE A 49 20.27 14.02 -18.85
C ILE A 49 18.85 14.37 -18.37
N SER A 50 18.59 15.66 -18.10
CA SER A 50 17.28 16.18 -17.70
C SER A 50 16.20 15.82 -18.71
N ASN A 51 16.44 16.09 -19.99
CA ASN A 51 15.49 15.86 -21.06
C ASN A 51 15.28 14.36 -21.33
N LYS A 52 16.33 13.53 -21.21
CA LYS A 52 16.25 12.09 -21.49
C LYS A 52 15.68 11.25 -20.34
N LEU A 53 15.89 11.68 -19.10
CA LEU A 53 15.41 10.95 -17.91
C LEU A 53 14.20 11.63 -17.25
N SER A 54 13.72 12.73 -17.81
CA SER A 54 12.64 13.56 -17.25
C SER A 54 12.92 14.01 -15.81
N ILE A 55 14.20 14.21 -15.45
CA ILE A 55 14.61 14.74 -14.15
C ILE A 55 14.77 16.26 -14.30
N PRO A 56 14.10 17.11 -13.51
CA PRO A 56 14.24 18.56 -13.64
C PRO A 56 15.70 19.03 -13.57
N ASN A 57 16.13 19.86 -14.53
CA ASN A 57 17.50 20.38 -14.62
C ASN A 57 17.96 21.08 -13.32
N ALA A 58 17.04 21.75 -12.60
CA ALA A 58 17.32 22.34 -11.30
C ALA A 58 17.76 21.30 -10.26
N SER A 59 17.12 20.12 -10.23
CA SER A 59 17.49 19.03 -9.34
C SER A 59 18.85 18.44 -9.70
N LEU A 60 19.15 18.28 -11.00
CA LEU A 60 20.48 17.82 -11.45
C LEU A 60 21.59 18.82 -11.10
N LYS A 61 21.34 20.13 -11.26
CA LYS A 61 22.30 21.17 -10.85
C LYS A 61 22.52 21.16 -9.34
N ASP A 62 21.47 21.06 -8.54
CA ASP A 62 21.56 20.94 -7.08
C ASP A 62 22.35 19.69 -6.63
N LEU A 63 22.22 18.58 -7.39
CA LEU A 63 22.88 17.30 -7.09
C LEU A 63 24.35 17.25 -7.55
N LEU A 64 24.68 17.91 -8.66
CA LEU A 64 25.90 17.65 -9.41
C LEU A 64 26.77 18.89 -9.63
N VAL A 65 26.40 20.05 -9.07
CA VAL A 65 27.20 21.29 -9.11
C VAL A 65 27.49 21.76 -7.68
N ARG A 66 28.78 21.93 -7.36
CA ARG A 66 29.30 22.54 -6.11
C ARG A 66 29.69 24.00 -6.26
N LYS A 67 29.48 24.62 -7.43
CA LYS A 67 29.88 26.00 -7.71
C LYS A 67 29.23 26.97 -6.70
N GLY A 68 30.07 27.69 -5.95
CA GLY A 68 29.67 28.54 -4.81
C GLY A 68 29.87 27.91 -3.42
N LEU A 69 30.19 26.62 -3.34
CA LEU A 69 30.48 25.88 -2.09
C LEU A 69 31.97 25.59 -1.89
N VAL A 70 32.78 25.61 -2.96
CA VAL A 70 34.20 25.22 -2.94
C VAL A 70 35.07 26.16 -2.09
N SER A 71 34.65 27.40 -1.88
CA SER A 71 35.39 28.38 -1.07
C SER A 71 35.15 28.28 0.45
N ASP A 72 34.17 27.49 0.93
CA ASP A 72 33.84 27.40 2.36
C ASP A 72 33.22 26.03 2.75
N LEU A 73 33.86 24.93 2.32
CA LEU A 73 33.45 23.54 2.60
C LEU A 73 33.37 23.21 4.10
N SER A 74 34.04 24.00 4.97
CA SER A 74 33.97 23.88 6.42
C SER A 74 32.64 24.34 7.05
N LYS A 75 31.82 25.12 6.34
CA LYS A 75 30.58 25.71 6.92
C LYS A 75 29.28 25.02 6.54
N LYS A 76 29.29 24.05 5.62
CA LYS A 76 28.12 23.17 5.39
C LYS A 76 28.60 21.74 5.11
N PRO A 77 28.52 20.81 6.09
CA PRO A 77 28.90 19.42 5.90
C PRO A 77 28.03 18.76 4.82
N ILE A 78 28.35 17.54 4.38
CA ILE A 78 27.55 16.73 3.45
C ILE A 78 26.09 16.45 3.92
N ASN A 79 25.74 16.89 5.13
CA ASN A 79 24.45 16.66 5.78
C ASN A 79 23.25 17.28 5.06
N PRO A 80 23.24 18.54 4.54
CA PRO A 80 22.10 19.07 3.79
C PRO A 80 21.85 18.31 2.49
N TYR A 81 22.89 17.68 1.91
CA TYR A 81 22.78 16.79 0.75
C TYR A 81 22.11 15.46 1.15
N LEU A 82 22.57 14.82 2.24
CA LEU A 82 21.96 13.60 2.77
C LEU A 82 20.54 13.85 3.30
N GLU A 83 20.27 15.03 3.85
CA GLU A 83 18.96 15.46 4.32
C GLU A 83 18.00 15.71 3.15
N LYS A 84 18.44 16.40 2.08
CA LYS A 84 17.61 16.55 0.86
C LYS A 84 17.32 15.20 0.18
N ILE A 85 18.31 14.31 0.06
CA ILE A 85 18.09 12.97 -0.52
C ILE A 85 17.25 12.09 0.41
N GLY A 86 17.50 12.12 1.71
CA GLY A 86 16.73 11.43 2.74
C GLY A 86 15.28 11.88 2.73
N LYS A 87 15.04 13.20 2.71
CA LYS A 87 13.70 13.81 2.58
C LYS A 87 13.02 13.41 1.27
N ARG A 88 13.67 13.53 0.11
CA ARG A 88 13.06 13.12 -1.18
C ARG A 88 12.80 11.61 -1.28
N THR A 89 13.69 10.79 -0.72
CA THR A 89 13.54 9.33 -0.69
C THR A 89 12.46 8.93 0.30
N ALA A 90 12.36 9.59 1.46
CA ALA A 90 11.30 9.42 2.43
C ALA A 90 9.97 9.90 1.85
N GLU A 91 9.88 11.09 1.25
CA GLU A 91 8.70 11.57 0.50
C GLU A 91 8.29 10.53 -0.53
N SER A 92 9.18 10.08 -1.42
CA SER A 92 8.85 9.08 -2.43
C SER A 92 8.41 7.73 -1.84
N ARG A 93 9.11 7.22 -0.82
CA ARG A 93 8.83 5.89 -0.23
C ARG A 93 7.67 5.89 0.74
N ILE A 94 7.49 6.93 1.55
CA ILE A 94 6.33 7.14 2.42
C ILE A 94 5.10 7.37 1.53
N THR A 95 5.17 8.21 0.50
CA THR A 95 4.07 8.38 -0.47
C THR A 95 3.78 7.04 -1.17
N THR A 96 4.80 6.29 -1.59
CA THR A 96 4.61 4.96 -2.19
C THR A 96 4.08 3.92 -1.19
N ALA A 97 4.42 3.99 0.09
CA ALA A 97 3.97 3.04 1.12
C ALA A 97 2.58 3.39 1.67
N LEU A 98 2.31 4.67 1.98
CA LEU A 98 0.99 5.19 2.30
C LEU A 98 0.05 4.92 1.11
N PHE A 99 0.34 5.45 -0.07
CA PHE A 99 -0.63 5.39 -1.17
C PHE A 99 -0.58 4.10 -1.99
N GLY A 100 0.56 3.41 -2.04
CA GLY A 100 0.65 2.09 -2.64
C GLY A 100 -0.09 1.00 -1.86
N SER A 101 -0.28 1.17 -0.54
CA SER A 101 -1.15 0.31 0.27
C SER A 101 -2.62 0.71 0.21
N ILE A 102 -2.93 1.99 -0.02
CA ILE A 102 -4.32 2.46 -0.21
C ILE A 102 -4.88 2.01 -1.58
N GLY A 103 -4.02 1.73 -2.57
CA GLY A 103 -4.41 1.04 -3.80
C GLY A 103 -5.62 1.67 -4.50
N ILE A 104 -5.68 3.00 -4.54
CA ILE A 104 -6.84 3.71 -5.07
C ILE A 104 -6.92 3.43 -6.56
N THR A 105 -7.82 2.52 -6.92
CA THR A 105 -8.09 2.16 -8.30
C THR A 105 -9.34 2.92 -8.71
N VAL A 106 -9.19 4.09 -9.32
CA VAL A 106 -10.32 4.87 -9.84
C VAL A 106 -10.54 4.46 -11.30
N ALA A 107 -11.75 3.98 -11.62
CA ALA A 107 -12.10 3.55 -12.98
C ALA A 107 -11.22 2.43 -13.59
N GLY A 108 -10.55 1.63 -12.76
CA GLY A 108 -9.59 0.61 -13.23
C GLY A 108 -8.17 1.13 -13.47
N ILE A 109 -7.91 2.42 -13.21
CA ILE A 109 -6.57 3.00 -13.21
C ILE A 109 -6.05 2.99 -11.78
N LYS A 110 -4.87 2.41 -11.58
CA LYS A 110 -4.14 2.57 -10.34
C LYS A 110 -3.57 3.99 -10.31
N ILE A 111 -4.07 4.81 -9.39
CA ILE A 111 -3.49 6.12 -9.11
C ILE A 111 -2.16 5.88 -8.41
N ASP A 112 -1.07 6.32 -9.04
CA ASP A 112 0.28 6.14 -8.50
C ASP A 112 0.77 7.38 -7.73
N ALA A 113 1.98 7.30 -7.17
CA ALA A 113 2.56 8.38 -6.38
C ALA A 113 2.78 9.66 -7.20
N SER A 114 3.05 9.55 -8.50
CA SER A 114 3.15 10.71 -9.40
C SER A 114 1.79 11.36 -9.60
N ASP A 115 0.73 10.57 -9.84
CA ASP A 115 -0.62 11.09 -10.01
C ASP A 115 -1.10 11.84 -8.74
N ILE A 116 -0.80 11.33 -7.53
CA ILE A 116 -1.14 12.03 -6.28
C ILE A 116 -0.30 13.29 -6.10
N PHE A 117 0.99 13.24 -6.43
CA PHE A 117 1.83 14.41 -6.39
C PHE A 117 1.33 15.49 -7.36
N ASP A 118 0.98 15.14 -8.59
CA ASP A 118 0.41 16.05 -9.58
C ASP A 118 -0.92 16.66 -9.10
N LEU A 119 -1.78 15.88 -8.44
CA LEU A 119 -2.98 16.38 -7.78
C LEU A 119 -2.67 17.41 -6.68
N LEU A 120 -1.67 17.14 -5.83
CA LEU A 120 -1.30 18.01 -4.71
C LEU A 120 -0.48 19.24 -5.15
N SER A 121 0.26 19.15 -6.26
CA SER A 121 1.09 20.24 -6.78
C SER A 121 0.34 21.18 -7.74
N GLY A 122 -0.98 21.01 -7.92
CA GLY A 122 -1.79 21.82 -8.82
C GLY A 122 -1.70 21.44 -10.30
N ASN A 123 -1.09 20.29 -10.64
CA ASN A 123 -1.06 19.69 -11.98
C ASN A 123 -2.17 18.62 -12.16
N GLY A 124 -3.22 18.70 -11.35
CA GLY A 124 -4.30 17.71 -11.28
C GLY A 124 -5.10 17.53 -12.58
N THR A 125 -4.95 18.43 -13.57
CA THR A 125 -5.58 18.33 -14.89
C THR A 125 -5.19 17.04 -15.62
N SER A 126 -3.90 16.68 -15.58
CA SER A 126 -3.41 15.46 -16.26
C SER A 126 -4.00 14.19 -15.67
N VAL A 127 -4.15 14.16 -14.35
CA VAL A 127 -4.72 13.04 -13.59
C VAL A 127 -6.24 12.98 -13.76
N GLY A 128 -6.90 14.14 -13.74
CA GLY A 128 -8.33 14.26 -14.02
C GLY A 128 -8.68 13.78 -15.44
N ASP A 129 -7.89 14.17 -16.44
CA ASP A 129 -8.04 13.71 -17.83
C ASP A 129 -7.85 12.20 -17.95
N LYS A 130 -6.86 11.64 -17.26
CA LYS A 130 -6.58 10.20 -17.22
C LYS A 130 -7.75 9.42 -16.62
N ILE A 131 -8.23 9.83 -15.45
CA ILE A 131 -9.36 9.21 -14.75
C ILE A 131 -10.65 9.34 -15.57
N GLY A 132 -10.98 10.55 -16.01
CA GLY A 132 -12.19 10.86 -16.77
C GLY A 132 -12.27 10.08 -18.09
N SER A 133 -11.15 10.05 -18.82
CA SER A 133 -11.07 9.34 -20.10
C SER A 133 -11.28 7.84 -19.93
N LYS A 134 -10.64 7.20 -18.95
CA LYS A 134 -10.81 5.76 -18.74
C LYS A 134 -12.22 5.39 -18.29
N TYR A 135 -12.83 6.23 -17.45
CA TYR A 135 -14.22 6.00 -17.05
C TYR A 135 -15.14 6.03 -18.28
N MET A 136 -14.96 7.00 -19.17
CA MET A 136 -15.72 7.06 -20.41
C MET A 136 -15.42 5.90 -21.35
N GLU A 137 -14.16 5.46 -21.45
CA GLU A 137 -13.79 4.32 -22.31
C GLU A 137 -14.51 3.05 -21.88
N LYS A 138 -14.54 2.78 -20.57
CA LYS A 138 -15.24 1.63 -20.00
C LYS A 138 -16.75 1.69 -20.25
N GLN A 139 -17.36 2.87 -20.15
CA GLN A 139 -18.80 3.04 -20.33
C GLN A 139 -19.22 3.03 -21.81
N LEU A 140 -18.37 3.52 -22.71
CA LEU A 140 -18.62 3.53 -24.16
C LEU A 140 -18.19 2.24 -24.86
N GLY A 141 -17.49 1.34 -24.16
CA GLY A 141 -16.92 0.13 -24.74
C GLY A 141 -15.85 0.45 -25.80
N THR A 142 -15.21 1.61 -25.70
CA THR A 142 -14.16 2.01 -26.65
C THR A 142 -12.83 1.38 -26.26
N GLY A 143 -11.90 1.28 -27.20
CA GLY A 143 -10.56 0.78 -26.91
C GLY A 143 -9.84 1.64 -25.86
N ASP A 144 -8.89 1.02 -25.16
CA ASP A 144 -8.05 1.70 -24.18
C ASP A 144 -7.33 2.91 -24.80
N ASN A 145 -7.32 4.02 -24.06
CA ASN A 145 -6.69 5.29 -24.42
C ASN A 145 -7.30 6.02 -25.64
N GLN A 146 -8.44 5.58 -26.18
CA GLN A 146 -9.05 6.29 -27.31
C GLN A 146 -9.61 7.66 -26.91
N ILE A 147 -10.15 7.78 -25.70
CA ILE A 147 -10.73 9.05 -25.23
C ILE A 147 -9.63 9.93 -24.68
N ILE A 148 -8.62 9.36 -24.00
CA ILE A 148 -7.49 10.17 -23.51
C ILE A 148 -6.71 10.78 -24.67
N ASN A 149 -6.59 10.07 -25.81
CA ASN A 149 -5.99 10.61 -27.01
C ASN A 149 -6.78 11.81 -27.56
N VAL A 150 -8.11 11.84 -27.43
CA VAL A 150 -8.93 13.00 -27.82
C VAL A 150 -8.70 14.17 -26.85
N VAL A 151 -8.73 13.90 -25.55
CA VAL A 151 -8.61 14.92 -24.49
C VAL A 151 -7.21 15.55 -24.50
N GLN A 152 -6.16 14.74 -24.61
CA GLN A 152 -4.76 15.16 -24.57
C GLN A 152 -4.18 15.50 -25.95
N SER A 153 -5.01 15.54 -27.01
CA SER A 153 -4.55 15.84 -28.37
C SER A 153 -3.93 17.25 -28.45
N PRO A 154 -2.64 17.37 -28.84
CA PRO A 154 -1.93 18.65 -28.86
C PRO A 154 -2.38 19.59 -29.98
N SER A 155 -3.17 19.11 -30.94
CA SER A 155 -3.72 19.91 -32.03
C SER A 155 -5.16 19.51 -32.37
N SER A 156 -5.92 20.42 -32.97
CA SER A 156 -7.28 20.17 -33.46
C SER A 156 -7.33 19.09 -34.55
N ILE A 157 -6.29 18.98 -35.37
CA ILE A 157 -6.20 17.97 -36.43
C ILE A 157 -6.08 16.56 -35.82
N ILE A 158 -5.16 16.36 -34.87
CA ILE A 158 -4.98 15.06 -34.20
C ILE A 158 -6.23 14.70 -33.38
N ARG A 159 -6.87 15.71 -32.78
CA ARG A 159 -8.13 15.56 -32.05
C ARG A 159 -9.25 15.08 -32.98
N ASN A 160 -9.41 15.69 -34.15
CA ASN A 160 -10.42 15.30 -35.13
C ASN A 160 -10.17 13.88 -35.66
N CYS A 161 -8.91 13.50 -35.92
CA CYS A 161 -8.56 12.13 -36.29
C CYS A 161 -8.89 11.13 -35.17
N SER A 162 -8.57 11.49 -33.92
CA SER A 162 -8.87 10.65 -32.74
C SER A 162 -10.37 10.52 -32.51
N MET A 163 -11.15 11.60 -32.69
CA MET A 163 -12.61 11.56 -32.63
C MET A 163 -13.22 10.74 -33.76
N ALA A 164 -12.71 10.86 -34.99
CA ALA A 164 -13.17 10.06 -36.11
C ALA A 164 -12.91 8.56 -35.85
N ASN A 165 -11.75 8.21 -35.31
CA ASN A 165 -11.43 6.85 -34.89
C ASN A 165 -12.31 6.36 -33.73
N LEU A 166 -12.57 7.22 -32.74
CA LEU A 166 -13.46 6.91 -31.62
C LEU A 166 -14.89 6.64 -32.11
N GLY A 167 -15.42 7.51 -32.99
CA GLY A 167 -16.73 7.33 -33.60
C GLY A 167 -16.80 6.08 -34.47
N ALA A 168 -15.76 5.80 -35.26
CA ALA A 168 -15.63 4.61 -36.08
C ALA A 168 -15.70 3.31 -35.26
N ASN A 169 -14.97 3.28 -34.14
CA ASN A 169 -14.98 2.15 -33.21
C ASN A 169 -16.28 2.01 -32.46
N PHE A 170 -16.88 3.14 -32.04
CA PHE A 170 -18.16 3.11 -31.35
C PHE A 170 -19.26 2.53 -32.25
N VAL A 171 -19.42 3.07 -33.47
CA VAL A 171 -20.41 2.59 -34.44
C VAL A 171 -20.16 1.12 -34.77
N GLY A 172 -18.91 0.75 -35.08
CA GLY A 172 -18.60 -0.63 -35.42
C GLY A 172 -18.75 -1.58 -34.22
N GLY A 173 -18.54 -1.11 -32.99
CA GLY A 173 -18.85 -1.85 -31.76
C GLY A 173 -20.34 -2.11 -31.60
N VAL A 174 -21.17 -1.08 -31.81
CA VAL A 174 -22.64 -1.19 -31.77
C VAL A 174 -23.15 -2.17 -32.82
N LEU A 175 -22.56 -2.18 -34.02
CA LEU A 175 -22.93 -3.10 -35.10
C LEU A 175 -22.27 -4.49 -34.99
N GLY A 176 -21.38 -4.70 -34.01
CA GLY A 176 -20.59 -5.93 -33.90
C GLY A 176 -19.64 -6.15 -35.07
N LEU A 177 -19.19 -5.09 -35.76
CA LEU A 177 -18.28 -5.11 -36.91
C LEU A 177 -16.84 -4.74 -36.57
N GLY A 178 -16.57 -4.29 -35.34
CA GLY A 178 -15.23 -3.81 -34.94
C GLY A 178 -15.08 -2.32 -35.26
N THR A 179 -14.14 -1.94 -36.12
CA THR A 179 -13.93 -0.54 -36.53
C THR A 179 -14.57 -0.29 -37.89
N VAL A 180 -15.48 0.68 -38.01
CA VAL A 180 -16.08 1.08 -39.29
C VAL A 180 -15.54 2.45 -39.69
N SER A 181 -14.87 2.55 -40.84
CA SER A 181 -14.37 3.85 -41.30
C SER A 181 -15.51 4.87 -41.44
N LEU A 182 -15.33 6.08 -40.89
CA LEU A 182 -16.26 7.19 -41.07
C LEU A 182 -15.91 8.07 -42.28
N SER A 183 -14.74 7.87 -42.90
CA SER A 183 -14.35 8.58 -44.10
C SER A 183 -14.86 7.88 -45.36
N GLY A 184 -15.31 8.66 -46.35
CA GLY A 184 -15.91 8.13 -47.57
C GLY A 184 -17.38 7.74 -47.40
N ASN A 185 -17.87 6.79 -48.19
CA ASN A 185 -19.24 6.31 -48.09
C ASN A 185 -19.39 5.39 -46.86
N PHE A 186 -19.94 5.94 -45.78
CA PHE A 186 -20.19 5.23 -44.53
C PHE A 186 -20.97 3.92 -44.72
N TYR A 187 -21.93 3.90 -45.65
CA TYR A 187 -22.75 2.71 -45.92
C TYR A 187 -21.91 1.56 -46.48
N GLU A 188 -21.07 1.85 -47.48
CA GLU A 188 -20.13 0.88 -48.03
C GLU A 188 -19.08 0.46 -47.00
N ASN A 189 -18.71 1.34 -46.06
CA ASN A 189 -17.76 1.02 -44.99
C ASN A 189 -18.33 0.00 -44.00
N ILE A 190 -19.64 0.02 -43.72
CA ILE A 190 -20.32 -1.03 -42.94
C ILE A 190 -20.22 -2.37 -43.67
N GLY A 191 -20.56 -2.40 -44.96
CA GLY A 191 -20.46 -3.60 -45.78
C GLY A 191 -19.04 -4.15 -45.86
N GLY A 192 -18.07 -3.26 -46.12
CA GLY A 192 -16.64 -3.57 -46.13
C GLY A 192 -16.17 -4.18 -44.80
N ALA A 193 -16.48 -3.55 -43.67
CA ALA A 193 -16.10 -4.03 -42.35
C ALA A 193 -16.71 -5.40 -42.04
N LYS A 194 -17.97 -5.66 -42.44
CA LYS A 194 -18.59 -6.99 -42.30
C LYS A 194 -17.85 -8.03 -43.14
N ILE A 195 -17.53 -7.71 -44.39
CA ILE A 195 -16.81 -8.61 -45.28
C ILE A 195 -15.43 -8.93 -44.71
N GLU A 196 -14.69 -7.90 -44.30
CA GLU A 196 -13.35 -8.04 -43.74
C GLU A 196 -13.35 -8.88 -42.48
N LYS A 197 -14.32 -8.66 -41.58
CA LYS A 197 -14.47 -9.45 -40.36
C LYS A 197 -14.78 -10.92 -40.65
N VAL A 198 -15.74 -11.20 -41.54
CA VAL A 198 -16.17 -12.58 -41.86
C VAL A 198 -15.10 -13.35 -42.64
N LEU A 199 -14.41 -12.67 -43.55
CA LEU A 199 -13.36 -13.27 -44.38
C LEU A 199 -11.96 -13.17 -43.77
N ASN A 200 -11.84 -12.59 -42.57
CA ASN A 200 -10.57 -12.36 -41.86
C ASN A 200 -9.53 -11.64 -42.74
N LEU A 201 -9.96 -10.53 -43.34
CA LEU A 201 -9.14 -9.65 -44.17
C LEU A 201 -8.67 -8.43 -43.35
N PRO A 202 -7.58 -7.75 -43.76
CA PRO A 202 -7.15 -6.50 -43.12
C PRO A 202 -8.26 -5.44 -43.15
N SER A 203 -8.38 -4.62 -42.10
CA SER A 203 -9.37 -3.55 -42.04
C SER A 203 -9.17 -2.51 -43.15
N ASN A 204 -10.25 -2.04 -43.77
CA ASN A 204 -10.26 -1.08 -44.89
C ASN A 204 -9.50 -1.56 -46.14
N SER A 205 -9.42 -2.87 -46.35
CA SER A 205 -8.79 -3.49 -47.52
C SER A 205 -9.79 -3.96 -48.58
N PHE A 206 -11.03 -4.26 -48.20
CA PHE A 206 -12.03 -4.74 -49.16
C PHE A 206 -12.67 -3.55 -49.87
N ARG A 207 -12.05 -3.06 -50.95
CA ARG A 207 -12.50 -1.90 -51.74
C ARG A 207 -11.91 -1.91 -53.16
N GLY A 208 -12.54 -1.16 -54.07
CA GLY A 208 -12.03 -0.91 -55.42
C GLY A 208 -13.07 -1.11 -56.52
N GLY A 209 -12.85 -0.50 -57.69
CA GLY A 209 -13.80 -0.57 -58.81
C GLY A 209 -13.78 -1.88 -59.58
N ASN A 210 -12.76 -2.71 -59.39
CA ASN A 210 -12.63 -4.02 -60.04
C ASN A 210 -11.84 -5.01 -59.17
N LEU A 211 -11.79 -6.27 -59.59
CA LEU A 211 -11.14 -7.35 -58.84
C LEU A 211 -9.62 -7.15 -58.69
N ASN A 212 -8.97 -6.52 -59.66
CA ASN A 212 -7.53 -6.25 -59.59
C ASN A 212 -7.20 -5.21 -58.53
N ASP A 213 -8.06 -4.21 -58.34
CA ASP A 213 -7.94 -3.22 -57.27
C ASP A 213 -8.17 -3.87 -55.91
N LEU A 214 -9.18 -4.72 -55.80
CA LEU A 214 -9.45 -5.48 -54.57
C LEU A 214 -8.26 -6.35 -54.16
N MET A 215 -7.69 -7.12 -55.09
CA MET A 215 -6.51 -7.95 -54.81
C MET A 215 -5.27 -7.11 -54.44
N ASN A 216 -5.13 -5.90 -55.00
CA ASN A 216 -4.05 -4.99 -54.64
C ASN A 216 -4.22 -4.46 -53.20
N ASN A 217 -5.44 -4.13 -52.80
CA ASN A 217 -5.74 -3.61 -51.45
C ASN A 217 -5.68 -4.72 -50.38
N VAL A 218 -6.19 -5.91 -50.68
CA VAL A 218 -6.22 -7.06 -49.75
C VAL A 218 -4.89 -7.81 -49.70
N GLY A 219 -4.18 -7.86 -50.83
CA GLY A 219 -3.05 -8.75 -51.06
C GLY A 219 -3.48 -10.10 -51.65
N PRO A 220 -2.78 -10.64 -52.66
CA PRO A 220 -3.23 -11.83 -53.40
C PRO A 220 -3.31 -13.10 -52.54
N VAL A 221 -2.46 -13.25 -51.52
CA VAL A 221 -2.49 -14.40 -50.60
C VAL A 221 -3.68 -14.34 -49.65
N ALA A 222 -3.92 -13.18 -49.03
CA ALA A 222 -5.06 -12.99 -48.14
C ALA A 222 -6.38 -13.12 -48.91
N PHE A 223 -6.43 -12.61 -50.14
CA PHE A 223 -7.54 -12.80 -51.07
C PHE A 223 -7.78 -14.28 -51.37
N ALA A 224 -6.75 -15.01 -51.82
CA ALA A 224 -6.89 -16.44 -52.15
C ALA A 224 -7.30 -17.29 -50.94
N ARG A 225 -6.80 -16.95 -49.74
CA ARG A 225 -7.19 -17.60 -48.48
C ARG A 225 -8.66 -17.33 -48.11
N ALA A 226 -9.11 -16.09 -48.21
CA ALA A 226 -10.48 -15.70 -47.84
C ALA A 226 -11.56 -16.45 -48.63
N PHE A 227 -11.29 -16.70 -49.92
CA PHE A 227 -12.18 -17.43 -50.81
C PHE A 227 -11.84 -18.92 -50.95
N GLU A 228 -10.88 -19.43 -50.16
CA GLU A 228 -10.39 -20.81 -50.19
C GLU A 228 -10.11 -21.31 -51.61
N LEU A 229 -9.40 -20.51 -52.41
CA LEU A 229 -9.02 -20.88 -53.77
C LEU A 229 -8.05 -22.09 -53.73
N PRO A 230 -8.10 -23.01 -54.71
CA PRO A 230 -7.25 -24.21 -54.71
C PRO A 230 -5.77 -23.86 -54.73
N PRO A 231 -4.99 -24.19 -53.69
CA PRO A 231 -3.55 -23.89 -53.64
C PRO A 231 -2.78 -24.50 -54.80
N ALA A 232 -3.21 -25.67 -55.30
CA ALA A 232 -2.56 -26.35 -56.43
C ALA A 232 -2.56 -25.50 -57.71
N ASN A 233 -3.54 -24.62 -57.86
CA ASN A 233 -3.70 -23.75 -59.02
C ASN A 233 -3.18 -22.32 -58.75
N VAL A 234 -3.17 -21.88 -57.49
CA VAL A 234 -2.70 -20.54 -57.11
C VAL A 234 -1.19 -20.53 -56.82
N ILE A 235 -0.69 -21.50 -56.07
CA ILE A 235 0.71 -21.64 -55.65
C ILE A 235 1.41 -22.63 -56.60
N SER A 236 1.87 -22.12 -57.73
CA SER A 236 2.59 -22.89 -58.75
C SER A 236 3.99 -23.31 -58.27
N SER A 237 4.60 -24.32 -58.92
CA SER A 237 5.91 -24.85 -58.53
C SER A 237 7.02 -23.80 -58.57
N ASP A 238 6.93 -22.82 -59.47
CA ASP A 238 7.86 -21.70 -59.55
C ASP A 238 7.69 -20.71 -58.37
N ILE A 239 6.48 -20.52 -57.82
CA ILE A 239 6.27 -19.72 -56.60
C ILE A 239 6.88 -20.44 -55.37
N LEU A 240 6.70 -21.76 -55.27
CA LEU A 240 7.34 -22.55 -54.20
C LEU A 240 8.86 -22.50 -54.29
N SER A 241 9.41 -22.55 -55.52
CA SER A 241 10.84 -22.38 -55.77
C SER A 241 11.32 -20.99 -55.37
N ASP A 242 10.61 -19.93 -55.78
CA ASP A 242 10.94 -18.53 -55.44
C ASP A 242 10.91 -18.29 -53.91
N LEU A 243 10.07 -19.04 -53.17
CA LEU A 243 9.97 -18.99 -51.70
C LEU A 243 10.95 -19.93 -50.97
N SER A 244 11.75 -20.71 -51.70
CA SER A 244 12.63 -21.75 -51.16
C SER A 244 11.89 -22.78 -50.28
N MET A 245 10.66 -23.14 -50.66
CA MET A 245 9.83 -24.09 -49.94
C MET A 245 9.99 -25.50 -50.50
N LYS A 246 10.16 -26.50 -49.62
CA LYS A 246 10.19 -27.92 -50.02
C LYS A 246 8.81 -28.34 -50.54
N SER A 247 8.78 -29.28 -51.49
CA SER A 247 7.54 -29.84 -52.07
C SER A 247 6.58 -30.49 -51.05
N SER A 248 7.06 -30.81 -49.84
CA SER A 248 6.25 -31.30 -48.72
C SER A 248 5.19 -30.31 -48.25
N THR A 249 5.25 -29.03 -48.64
CA THR A 249 4.20 -28.05 -48.32
C THR A 249 2.83 -28.39 -48.88
N LYS A 250 2.75 -29.25 -49.91
CA LYS A 250 1.49 -29.74 -50.46
C LYS A 250 0.68 -30.64 -49.51
N GLN A 251 1.27 -31.09 -48.40
CA GLN A 251 0.62 -31.96 -47.41
C GLN A 251 -0.15 -31.19 -46.32
N HIS A 252 -0.02 -29.86 -46.24
CA HIS A 252 -0.74 -29.04 -45.26
C HIS A 252 -2.18 -28.74 -45.70
N SER A 253 -3.05 -28.35 -44.75
CA SER A 253 -4.39 -27.84 -45.08
C SER A 253 -4.29 -26.61 -45.99
N ILE A 254 -5.34 -26.33 -46.78
CA ILE A 254 -5.37 -25.16 -47.69
C ILE A 254 -5.04 -23.86 -46.94
N SER A 255 -5.62 -23.68 -45.75
CA SER A 255 -5.38 -22.51 -44.90
C SER A 255 -3.92 -22.41 -44.44
N ASP A 256 -3.31 -23.54 -44.05
CA ASP A 256 -1.93 -23.58 -43.58
C ASP A 256 -0.92 -23.35 -44.72
N GLN A 257 -1.22 -23.80 -45.94
CA GLN A 257 -0.41 -23.51 -47.12
C GLN A 257 -0.35 -21.99 -47.38
N TYR A 258 -1.49 -21.29 -47.35
CA TYR A 258 -1.51 -19.83 -47.52
C TYR A 258 -0.86 -19.08 -46.36
N LYS A 259 -1.05 -19.49 -45.10
CA LYS A 259 -0.35 -18.90 -43.94
C LYS A 259 1.17 -19.02 -44.07
N LEU A 260 1.65 -20.17 -44.53
CA LEU A 260 3.08 -20.41 -44.71
C LEU A 260 3.66 -19.51 -45.82
N VAL A 261 2.96 -19.38 -46.95
CA VAL A 261 3.34 -18.45 -48.04
C VAL A 261 3.33 -17.00 -47.55
N GLU A 262 2.28 -16.57 -46.85
CA GLU A 262 2.16 -15.22 -46.28
C GLU A 262 3.31 -14.89 -45.32
N SER A 263 3.63 -15.82 -44.41
CA SER A 263 4.75 -15.64 -43.45
C SER A 263 6.09 -15.43 -44.16
N LYS A 264 6.29 -16.08 -45.30
CA LYS A 264 7.53 -16.04 -46.06
C LYS A 264 7.62 -14.78 -46.91
N ILE A 265 6.51 -14.33 -47.51
CA ILE A 265 6.42 -13.03 -48.19
C ILE A 265 6.70 -11.89 -47.19
N ASN A 266 6.07 -11.91 -46.02
CA ASN A 266 6.30 -10.90 -44.97
C ASN A 266 7.75 -10.88 -44.46
N TYR A 267 8.41 -12.04 -44.41
CA TYR A 267 9.83 -12.14 -44.08
C TYR A 267 10.72 -11.51 -45.16
N LEU A 268 10.39 -11.71 -46.44
CA LEU A 268 11.13 -11.11 -47.56
C LEU A 268 10.95 -9.58 -47.61
N ASP A 269 9.76 -9.10 -47.26
CA ASP A 269 9.44 -7.66 -47.26
C ASP A 269 10.18 -6.92 -46.14
N LYS A 270 10.22 -7.48 -44.92
CA LYS A 270 10.90 -6.89 -43.76
C LYS A 270 12.42 -6.80 -43.89
N ASN A 271 13.04 -7.68 -44.67
CA ASN A 271 14.51 -7.77 -44.74
C ASN A 271 15.15 -6.84 -45.78
N ASN A 272 14.38 -5.97 -46.45
CA ASN A 272 14.79 -4.89 -47.40
C ASN A 272 15.77 -5.25 -48.54
N SER A 273 16.35 -6.44 -48.54
CA SER A 273 17.36 -6.93 -49.50
C SER A 273 16.73 -7.66 -50.69
N SER A 274 15.40 -7.83 -50.69
CA SER A 274 14.66 -8.59 -51.71
C SER A 274 13.29 -8.01 -52.06
N LEU A 275 13.11 -6.68 -52.04
CA LEU A 275 11.83 -6.04 -52.40
C LEU A 275 11.31 -6.49 -53.78
N GLY A 276 12.23 -6.78 -54.71
CA GLY A 276 11.92 -7.33 -56.03
C GLY A 276 11.34 -8.75 -56.01
N SER A 277 11.74 -9.59 -55.05
CA SER A 277 11.26 -10.98 -54.95
C SER A 277 9.82 -11.04 -54.42
N ALA A 278 9.49 -10.27 -53.38
CA ALA A 278 8.13 -10.21 -52.85
C ALA A 278 7.15 -9.67 -53.90
N THR A 279 7.54 -8.60 -54.62
CA THR A 279 6.75 -8.01 -55.71
C THR A 279 6.53 -9.03 -56.84
N LYS A 280 7.59 -9.71 -57.30
CA LYS A 280 7.51 -10.73 -58.35
C LYS A 280 6.60 -11.90 -57.96
N ILE A 281 6.69 -12.38 -56.71
CA ILE A 281 5.83 -13.45 -56.19
C ILE A 281 4.38 -13.01 -56.14
N ASN A 282 4.10 -11.79 -55.67
CA ASN A 282 2.74 -11.24 -55.65
C ASN A 282 2.15 -11.08 -57.06
N SER A 283 2.94 -10.64 -58.04
CA SER A 283 2.49 -10.57 -59.44
C SER A 283 2.14 -11.94 -60.02
N LYS A 284 2.96 -12.97 -59.76
CA LYS A 284 2.69 -14.35 -60.19
C LYS A 284 1.44 -14.93 -59.53
N LEU A 285 1.29 -14.75 -58.22
CA LEU A 285 0.08 -15.15 -57.49
C LEU A 285 -1.16 -14.50 -58.09
N LYS A 286 -1.11 -13.18 -58.33
CA LYS A 286 -2.21 -12.43 -58.95
C LYS A 286 -2.58 -12.97 -60.34
N GLN A 287 -1.56 -13.27 -61.17
CA GLN A 287 -1.78 -13.86 -62.49
C GLN A 287 -2.44 -15.24 -62.40
N ASN A 288 -1.96 -16.11 -61.50
CA ASN A 288 -2.52 -17.45 -61.29
C ASN A 288 -3.96 -17.39 -60.78
N ILE A 289 -4.26 -16.46 -59.85
CA ILE A 289 -5.62 -16.22 -59.36
C ILE A 289 -6.53 -15.79 -60.52
N ASN A 290 -6.12 -14.83 -61.34
CA ASN A 290 -6.92 -14.36 -62.48
C ASN A 290 -7.19 -15.49 -63.50
N ASN A 291 -6.18 -16.30 -63.81
CA ASN A 291 -6.34 -17.45 -64.72
C ASN A 291 -7.34 -18.47 -64.16
N LEU A 292 -7.23 -18.78 -62.87
CA LEU A 292 -8.14 -19.70 -62.18
C LEU A 292 -9.58 -19.18 -62.18
N LEU A 293 -9.77 -17.90 -61.89
CA LEU A 293 -11.10 -17.29 -61.85
C LEU A 293 -11.75 -17.25 -63.24
N ALA A 294 -10.97 -16.95 -64.28
CA ALA A 294 -11.43 -16.97 -65.66
C ALA A 294 -11.79 -18.38 -66.15
N SER A 295 -11.07 -19.43 -65.72
CA SER A 295 -11.32 -20.81 -66.19
C SER A 295 -12.47 -21.51 -65.46
N ASN A 296 -12.64 -21.26 -64.15
CA ASN A 296 -13.50 -22.10 -63.31
C ASN A 296 -14.86 -21.50 -62.98
N PHE A 297 -15.06 -20.19 -63.12
CA PHE A 297 -16.31 -19.52 -62.73
C PHE A 297 -17.11 -18.95 -63.91
N THR A 298 -16.62 -19.08 -65.15
CA THR A 298 -17.27 -18.54 -66.36
C THR A 298 -18.30 -19.48 -66.98
N ASN A 299 -18.25 -20.78 -66.68
CA ASN A 299 -19.21 -21.77 -67.19
C ASN A 299 -20.29 -22.07 -66.14
N SER A 300 -21.55 -21.98 -66.57
CA SER A 300 -22.79 -22.24 -65.83
C SER A 300 -22.66 -23.37 -64.82
N ALA A 301 -23.11 -23.13 -63.58
CA ALA A 301 -23.14 -24.03 -62.42
C ALA A 301 -22.92 -25.51 -62.80
N PRO A 302 -21.72 -26.08 -62.60
CA PRO A 302 -21.52 -27.51 -62.80
C PRO A 302 -22.52 -28.22 -61.88
N ASN A 303 -23.44 -28.97 -62.49
CA ASN A 303 -24.51 -29.68 -61.80
C ASN A 303 -23.88 -30.52 -60.68
N PRO A 304 -24.10 -30.20 -59.40
CA PRO A 304 -23.40 -30.85 -58.31
C PRO A 304 -23.89 -32.29 -58.22
N TYR A 305 -22.97 -33.22 -58.48
CA TYR A 305 -23.12 -34.64 -58.14
C TYR A 305 -24.21 -35.42 -58.90
N THR A 306 -24.08 -35.59 -60.20
CA THR A 306 -24.69 -36.75 -60.88
C THR A 306 -23.63 -37.61 -61.56
N SER A 307 -23.48 -38.83 -61.02
CA SER A 307 -22.83 -40.03 -61.57
C SER A 307 -21.33 -40.00 -61.93
N ASP A 308 -20.56 -40.56 -60.98
CA ASP A 308 -19.39 -41.45 -61.11
C ASP A 308 -18.13 -40.93 -60.39
N SER A 309 -17.77 -41.61 -59.29
CA SER A 309 -16.85 -41.12 -58.25
C SER A 309 -15.42 -41.65 -58.39
N SER A 310 -15.16 -42.52 -59.36
CA SER A 310 -13.90 -43.28 -59.43
C SER A 310 -12.74 -42.59 -60.19
N THR A 311 -12.97 -41.45 -60.85
CA THR A 311 -11.95 -40.78 -61.70
C THR A 311 -11.65 -39.32 -61.37
N LYS A 312 -12.21 -38.76 -60.29
CA LYS A 312 -12.01 -37.33 -59.97
C LYS A 312 -10.61 -37.05 -59.44
N SER A 313 -9.96 -36.06 -60.03
CA SER A 313 -8.66 -35.58 -59.57
C SER A 313 -8.79 -34.78 -58.27
N VAL A 314 -7.70 -34.65 -57.51
CA VAL A 314 -7.65 -33.75 -56.34
C VAL A 314 -8.04 -32.31 -56.71
N SER A 315 -7.76 -31.90 -57.95
CA SER A 315 -8.15 -30.58 -58.47
C SER A 315 -9.68 -30.43 -58.51
N ASP A 316 -10.42 -31.46 -58.96
CA ASP A 316 -11.88 -31.40 -59.07
C ASP A 316 -12.55 -31.26 -57.70
N PHE A 317 -12.01 -31.94 -56.68
CA PHE A 317 -12.49 -31.82 -55.30
C PHE A 317 -12.21 -30.44 -54.72
N GLN A 318 -11.03 -29.87 -54.99
CA GLN A 318 -10.68 -28.52 -54.53
C GLN A 318 -11.55 -27.45 -55.19
N VAL A 319 -11.87 -27.57 -56.48
CA VAL A 319 -12.78 -26.65 -57.18
C VAL A 319 -14.20 -26.74 -56.60
N ALA A 320 -14.69 -27.94 -56.32
CA ALA A 320 -16.00 -28.13 -55.68
C ALA A 320 -16.06 -27.48 -54.29
N ASN A 321 -14.98 -27.60 -53.50
CA ASN A 321 -14.89 -26.95 -52.19
C ASN A 321 -14.88 -25.42 -52.31
N SER A 322 -14.15 -24.84 -53.26
CA SER A 322 -14.16 -23.38 -53.49
C SER A 322 -15.56 -22.88 -53.90
N LEU A 323 -16.29 -23.61 -54.74
CA LEU A 323 -17.68 -23.28 -55.08
C LEU A 323 -18.61 -23.37 -53.86
N SER A 324 -18.45 -24.41 -53.02
CA SER A 324 -19.20 -24.53 -51.77
C SER A 324 -18.88 -23.38 -50.81
N ARG A 325 -17.62 -22.93 -50.76
CA ARG A 325 -17.19 -21.78 -49.94
C ARG A 325 -17.85 -20.49 -50.41
N VAL A 326 -17.91 -20.23 -51.71
CA VAL A 326 -18.58 -19.06 -52.30
C VAL A 326 -20.05 -19.00 -51.89
N ASN A 327 -20.77 -20.13 -51.96
CA ASN A 327 -22.17 -20.19 -51.51
C ASN A 327 -22.30 -20.02 -49.99
N SER A 328 -21.36 -20.57 -49.21
CA SER A 328 -21.32 -20.38 -47.76
C SER A 328 -21.09 -18.91 -47.39
N ILE A 329 -20.31 -18.17 -48.19
CA ILE A 329 -20.05 -16.74 -47.97
C ILE A 329 -21.33 -15.94 -48.23
N ASP A 330 -22.04 -16.21 -49.34
CA ASP A 330 -23.34 -15.58 -49.62
C ASP A 330 -24.32 -15.79 -48.46
N ASN A 331 -24.44 -17.03 -47.96
CA ASN A 331 -25.28 -17.36 -46.80
C ASN A 331 -24.86 -16.63 -45.52
N GLN A 332 -23.56 -16.48 -45.25
CA GLN A 332 -23.06 -15.76 -44.08
C GLN A 332 -23.35 -14.25 -44.12
N PHE A 333 -23.49 -13.70 -45.33
CA PHE A 333 -23.87 -12.31 -45.55
C PHE A 333 -25.37 -12.12 -45.76
N GLY A 334 -26.16 -13.18 -45.85
CA GLY A 334 -27.59 -13.13 -46.17
C GLY A 334 -27.89 -12.69 -47.62
N LEU A 335 -26.91 -12.83 -48.51
CA LEU A 335 -27.05 -12.51 -49.93
C LEU A 335 -27.73 -13.66 -50.69
N PRO A 336 -28.40 -13.39 -51.81
CA PRO A 336 -28.79 -14.43 -52.76
C PRO A 336 -27.57 -15.27 -53.21
N LEU A 337 -27.77 -16.57 -53.39
CA LEU A 337 -26.71 -17.47 -53.86
C LEU A 337 -26.18 -17.02 -55.24
N GLY A 338 -24.86 -16.97 -55.37
CA GLY A 338 -24.15 -16.63 -56.59
C GLY A 338 -23.65 -15.20 -56.66
N ILE A 339 -23.99 -14.32 -55.70
CA ILE A 339 -23.50 -12.94 -55.69
C ILE A 339 -21.99 -12.90 -55.45
N THR A 340 -21.45 -13.70 -54.53
CA THR A 340 -19.99 -13.83 -54.35
C THR A 340 -19.33 -14.39 -55.61
N SER A 341 -20.00 -15.28 -56.36
CA SER A 341 -19.48 -15.77 -57.65
C SER A 341 -19.47 -14.66 -58.72
N GLN A 342 -20.45 -13.76 -58.71
CA GLN A 342 -20.47 -12.60 -59.60
C GLN A 342 -19.31 -11.64 -59.29
N LEU A 343 -18.97 -11.45 -58.00
CA LEU A 343 -17.79 -10.70 -57.60
C LEU A 343 -16.51 -11.34 -58.14
N LEU A 344 -16.33 -12.65 -57.91
CA LEU A 344 -15.12 -13.37 -58.34
C LEU A 344 -14.96 -13.46 -59.87
N THR A 345 -16.06 -13.34 -60.62
CA THR A 345 -16.03 -13.27 -62.09
C THR A 345 -15.94 -11.85 -62.64
N GLY A 346 -15.90 -10.83 -61.76
CA GLY A 346 -15.87 -9.42 -62.15
C GLY A 346 -17.17 -8.91 -62.76
N LYS A 347 -18.30 -9.63 -62.58
CA LYS A 347 -19.64 -9.19 -63.04
C LYS A 347 -20.22 -8.08 -62.17
N ILE A 348 -19.83 -8.02 -60.91
CA ILE A 348 -20.12 -6.91 -59.98
C ILE A 348 -18.81 -6.38 -59.43
N SER A 349 -18.74 -5.06 -59.18
CA SER A 349 -17.55 -4.47 -58.58
C SER A 349 -17.46 -4.80 -57.08
N PRO A 350 -16.25 -4.77 -56.48
CA PRO A 350 -16.10 -4.86 -55.04
C PRO A 350 -16.93 -3.82 -54.27
N ASP A 351 -17.04 -2.59 -54.77
CA ASP A 351 -17.83 -1.53 -54.13
C ASP A 351 -19.35 -1.81 -54.21
N ASP A 352 -19.86 -2.33 -55.33
CA ASP A 352 -21.25 -2.80 -55.42
C ASP A 352 -21.52 -3.98 -54.47
N TYR A 353 -20.57 -4.92 -54.35
CA TYR A 353 -20.68 -6.04 -53.43
C TYR A 353 -20.70 -5.58 -51.97
N ARG A 354 -19.90 -4.57 -51.59
CA ARG A 354 -19.99 -3.94 -50.25
C ARG A 354 -21.35 -3.32 -50.02
N HIS A 355 -21.94 -2.68 -51.02
CA HIS A 355 -23.27 -2.08 -50.92
C HIS A 355 -24.33 -3.14 -50.63
N LEU A 356 -24.32 -4.26 -51.36
CA LEU A 356 -25.26 -5.38 -51.15
C LEU A 356 -25.11 -6.03 -49.77
N VAL A 357 -23.86 -6.18 -49.29
CA VAL A 357 -23.63 -6.67 -47.92
C VAL A 357 -24.08 -5.64 -46.89
N ALA A 358 -23.86 -4.35 -47.12
CA ALA A 358 -24.35 -3.29 -46.24
C ALA A 358 -25.88 -3.28 -46.14
N ASP A 359 -26.59 -3.40 -47.28
CA ASP A 359 -28.05 -3.57 -47.32
C ASP A 359 -28.49 -4.71 -46.42
N THR A 360 -27.83 -5.85 -46.54
CA THR A 360 -28.19 -7.02 -45.73
C THR A 360 -27.83 -6.82 -44.27
N VAL A 361 -26.68 -6.24 -43.93
CA VAL A 361 -26.29 -5.97 -42.53
C VAL A 361 -27.24 -4.98 -41.86
N VAL A 362 -27.64 -3.92 -42.55
CA VAL A 362 -28.54 -2.88 -42.03
C VAL A 362 -29.97 -3.42 -41.89
N THR A 363 -30.44 -4.23 -42.85
CA THR A 363 -31.79 -4.82 -42.82
C THR A 363 -31.92 -6.06 -41.94
N SER A 364 -30.84 -6.83 -41.76
CA SER A 364 -30.81 -8.08 -40.97
C SER A 364 -30.63 -7.86 -39.48
N ILE A 365 -30.47 -6.62 -38.99
CA ILE A 365 -30.54 -6.32 -37.56
C ILE A 365 -31.95 -6.73 -37.09
N PRO A 366 -32.12 -7.92 -36.45
CA PRO A 366 -33.44 -8.50 -36.26
C PRO A 366 -34.11 -7.71 -35.14
N THR A 367 -35.00 -6.81 -35.55
CA THR A 367 -35.75 -5.87 -34.71
C THR A 367 -34.88 -5.00 -33.80
N ILE A 368 -35.12 -3.70 -33.90
CA ILE A 368 -34.80 -2.66 -32.92
C ILE A 368 -34.90 -3.13 -31.44
N ASN A 369 -35.70 -4.15 -31.15
CA ASN A 369 -35.84 -4.85 -29.86
C ASN A 369 -34.54 -5.47 -29.31
N ASN A 370 -33.67 -6.07 -30.13
CA ASN A 370 -32.40 -6.65 -29.63
C ASN A 370 -31.36 -5.56 -29.35
N LEU A 371 -31.38 -4.47 -30.12
CA LEU A 371 -30.62 -3.27 -29.81
C LEU A 371 -31.14 -2.60 -28.53
N GLY A 372 -32.45 -2.61 -28.33
CA GLY A 372 -33.11 -2.21 -27.08
C GLY A 372 -32.64 -3.03 -25.89
N GLY A 373 -32.62 -4.36 -26.00
CA GLY A 373 -32.08 -5.24 -24.96
C GLY A 373 -30.60 -4.99 -24.66
N LEU A 374 -29.76 -4.79 -25.69
CA LEU A 374 -28.33 -4.49 -25.52
C LEU A 374 -28.07 -3.11 -24.90
N LEU A 375 -28.98 -2.16 -25.14
CA LEU A 375 -28.88 -0.77 -24.65
C LEU A 375 -29.73 -0.51 -23.40
N GLY A 376 -30.46 -1.49 -22.89
CA GLY A 376 -31.31 -1.37 -21.69
C GLY A 376 -32.60 -0.57 -21.89
N ILE A 377 -33.15 -0.55 -23.10
CA ILE A 377 -34.38 0.15 -23.48
C ILE A 377 -35.56 -0.83 -23.39
N ASP A 378 -36.63 -0.40 -22.72
CA ASP A 378 -37.93 -1.07 -22.74
C ASP A 378 -38.52 -1.08 -24.17
N PRO A 379 -38.88 -2.25 -24.74
CA PRO A 379 -39.53 -2.39 -26.04
C PRO A 379 -40.72 -1.45 -26.27
N ALA A 380 -41.45 -1.05 -25.23
CA ALA A 380 -42.58 -0.12 -25.33
C ALA A 380 -42.18 1.32 -25.76
N THR A 381 -40.91 1.70 -25.58
CA THR A 381 -40.40 3.02 -25.98
C THR A 381 -40.06 3.08 -27.48
N LEU A 382 -39.80 1.92 -28.10
CA LEU A 382 -39.32 1.78 -29.47
C LEU A 382 -40.44 1.83 -30.54
N THR A 383 -41.71 1.81 -30.13
CA THR A 383 -42.87 1.92 -31.02
C THR A 383 -43.12 3.31 -31.62
N ARG A 384 -42.30 4.33 -31.31
CA ARG A 384 -42.39 5.66 -31.95
C ARG A 384 -41.63 5.68 -33.29
N VAL A 385 -42.24 5.07 -34.31
CA VAL A 385 -41.75 4.97 -35.70
C VAL A 385 -41.35 6.34 -36.32
N ASP A 386 -41.97 7.43 -35.89
CA ASP A 386 -41.68 8.77 -36.40
C ASP A 386 -40.27 9.28 -36.06
N ALA A 387 -39.69 8.84 -34.94
CA ALA A 387 -38.36 9.30 -34.55
C ALA A 387 -37.27 8.72 -35.46
N VAL A 388 -37.37 7.43 -35.81
CA VAL A 388 -36.45 6.73 -36.72
C VAL A 388 -36.55 7.28 -38.14
N ALA A 389 -37.77 7.53 -38.63
CA ALA A 389 -38.00 8.14 -39.94
C ALA A 389 -37.40 9.56 -40.03
N ASN A 390 -37.56 10.36 -38.97
CA ASN A 390 -36.97 11.70 -38.88
C ASN A 390 -35.43 11.67 -38.82
N LEU A 391 -34.82 10.70 -38.13
CA LEU A 391 -33.37 10.53 -38.13
C LEU A 391 -32.84 10.09 -39.50
N ALA A 392 -33.51 9.14 -40.16
CA ALA A 392 -33.16 8.70 -41.50
C ALA A 392 -33.25 9.87 -42.51
N GLN A 393 -34.29 10.73 -42.40
CA GLN A 393 -34.37 11.96 -43.17
C GLN A 393 -33.23 12.94 -42.84
N GLN A 394 -32.92 13.16 -41.56
CA GLN A 394 -31.81 14.06 -41.16
C GLN A 394 -30.44 13.56 -41.65
N ILE A 395 -30.19 12.25 -41.62
CA ILE A 395 -28.98 11.64 -42.20
C ILE A 395 -28.96 11.83 -43.73
N ASN A 396 -30.10 11.73 -44.41
CA ASN A 396 -30.19 12.01 -45.84
C ASN A 396 -29.99 13.50 -46.17
N PHE A 397 -30.42 14.43 -45.32
CA PHE A 397 -30.20 15.87 -45.50
C PHE A 397 -28.75 16.29 -45.24
N CYS A 398 -28.01 15.53 -44.41
CA CYS A 398 -26.57 15.72 -44.20
C CYS A 398 -25.71 15.54 -45.46
N LYS A 399 -26.28 15.03 -46.55
CA LYS A 399 -25.61 14.86 -47.85
C LYS A 399 -25.36 16.18 -48.60
N PHE A 400 -25.89 17.33 -48.12
CA PHE A 400 -25.93 18.60 -48.86
C PHE A 400 -25.52 19.86 -48.03
N ASP A 401 -24.45 19.79 -47.23
CA ASP A 401 -23.66 20.93 -46.70
C ASP A 401 -24.02 21.67 -45.37
N SER A 402 -24.87 21.15 -44.48
CA SER A 402 -24.80 21.55 -43.05
C SER A 402 -25.46 20.56 -42.08
N CYS A 403 -24.68 19.62 -41.54
CA CYS A 403 -25.16 18.74 -40.47
C CYS A 403 -25.32 19.52 -39.16
N ASN A 404 -26.54 19.57 -38.63
CA ASN A 404 -26.77 19.97 -37.24
C ASN A 404 -26.54 18.77 -36.32
N TYR A 405 -25.28 18.53 -35.98
CA TYR A 405 -24.86 17.38 -35.15
C TYR A 405 -25.56 17.31 -33.79
N THR A 406 -25.97 18.45 -33.22
CA THR A 406 -26.74 18.50 -31.97
C THR A 406 -28.16 17.93 -32.15
N LYS A 407 -28.84 18.24 -33.26
CA LYS A 407 -30.17 17.68 -33.57
C LYS A 407 -30.08 16.20 -33.92
N MET A 408 -29.03 15.78 -34.63
CA MET A 408 -28.74 14.36 -34.84
C MET A 408 -28.55 13.65 -33.50
N TYR A 409 -27.70 14.17 -32.61
CA TYR A 409 -27.48 13.60 -31.30
C TYR A 409 -28.76 13.55 -30.45
N GLN A 410 -29.57 14.60 -30.45
CA GLN A 410 -30.88 14.60 -29.78
C GLN A 410 -31.82 13.56 -30.39
N GLY A 411 -31.83 13.40 -31.71
CA GLY A 411 -32.54 12.34 -32.41
C GLY A 411 -32.06 10.95 -32.00
N PHE A 412 -30.75 10.70 -32.02
CA PHE A 412 -30.14 9.46 -31.51
C PHE A 412 -30.51 9.22 -30.03
N SER A 413 -30.33 10.22 -29.16
CA SER A 413 -30.64 10.12 -27.73
C SER A 413 -32.12 9.83 -27.47
N GLN A 414 -33.04 10.43 -28.24
CA GLN A 414 -34.48 10.19 -28.14
C GLN A 414 -34.89 8.82 -28.71
N ILE A 415 -34.34 8.40 -29.85
CA ILE A 415 -34.65 7.12 -30.51
C ILE A 415 -34.16 5.95 -29.69
N PHE A 416 -32.94 6.06 -29.16
CA PHE A 416 -32.29 4.98 -28.42
C PHE A 416 -32.51 5.09 -26.91
N GLY A 417 -33.39 5.98 -26.43
CA GLY A 417 -33.58 6.21 -24.99
C GLY A 417 -32.26 6.48 -24.23
N LEU A 418 -31.23 6.89 -24.97
CA LEU A 418 -29.86 6.94 -24.54
C LEU A 418 -29.70 8.26 -23.79
N LYS A 419 -29.99 8.24 -22.49
CA LYS A 419 -29.39 9.21 -21.57
C LYS A 419 -27.89 8.90 -21.45
N LEU A 420 -27.14 9.16 -22.53
CA LEU A 420 -25.70 8.94 -22.59
C LEU A 420 -24.99 9.69 -21.48
N ASP A 421 -25.50 10.87 -21.11
CA ASP A 421 -25.08 11.58 -19.91
C ASP A 421 -25.17 10.65 -18.68
N HIS A 422 -26.35 10.12 -18.39
CA HIS A 422 -26.59 9.24 -17.24
C HIS A 422 -25.79 7.93 -17.29
N LYS A 423 -25.63 7.30 -18.46
CA LYS A 423 -24.79 6.09 -18.63
C LYS A 423 -23.31 6.39 -18.41
N LEU A 424 -22.85 7.55 -18.84
CA LEU A 424 -21.48 8.01 -18.60
C LEU A 424 -21.32 8.56 -17.18
N GLY A 425 -22.39 8.59 -16.37
CA GLY A 425 -22.46 9.26 -15.07
C GLY A 425 -22.09 10.75 -15.16
N LEU A 426 -22.36 11.36 -16.30
CA LEU A 426 -22.34 12.81 -16.52
C LEU A 426 -23.73 13.36 -16.23
N ARG A 427 -23.82 14.67 -16.00
CA ARG A 427 -25.08 15.35 -15.77
C ARG A 427 -25.88 15.48 -17.07
N ASP A 428 -27.20 15.32 -17.01
CA ASP A 428 -28.09 15.42 -18.18
C ASP A 428 -27.79 16.70 -19.01
N GLY A 429 -27.47 16.54 -20.30
CA GLY A 429 -27.12 17.61 -21.23
C GLY A 429 -25.61 17.84 -21.47
N SER A 430 -24.73 17.17 -20.73
CA SER A 430 -23.26 17.34 -20.84
C SER A 430 -22.72 16.97 -22.23
N ILE A 431 -23.13 15.84 -22.79
CA ILE A 431 -22.73 15.40 -24.14
C ILE A 431 -23.31 16.32 -25.20
N GLY A 432 -24.54 16.81 -25.00
CA GLY A 432 -25.15 17.81 -25.89
C GLY A 432 -24.32 19.11 -25.95
N GLN A 433 -23.80 19.56 -24.80
CA GLN A 433 -22.88 20.70 -24.73
C GLN A 433 -21.52 20.39 -25.34
N ILE A 434 -20.96 19.20 -25.11
CA ILE A 434 -19.70 18.75 -25.74
C ILE A 434 -19.81 18.80 -27.27
N ILE A 435 -20.95 18.36 -27.82
CA ILE A 435 -21.18 18.35 -29.27
C ILE A 435 -21.43 19.78 -29.80
N ALA A 436 -22.17 20.61 -29.05
CA ALA A 436 -22.48 21.98 -29.45
C ALA A 436 -21.28 22.95 -29.30
N SER A 437 -20.38 22.67 -28.36
CA SER A 437 -19.21 23.48 -28.02
C SER A 437 -18.01 22.57 -27.71
N PRO A 438 -17.38 21.95 -28.73
CA PRO A 438 -16.26 21.02 -28.54
C PRO A 438 -15.09 21.60 -27.74
N GLU A 439 -14.89 22.91 -27.77
CA GLU A 439 -13.89 23.63 -26.99
C GLU A 439 -14.13 23.58 -25.48
N LYS A 440 -15.37 23.35 -25.03
CA LYS A 440 -15.73 23.20 -23.60
C LYS A 440 -15.67 21.76 -23.11
N ALA A 441 -15.44 20.80 -24.00
CA ALA A 441 -15.55 19.38 -23.69
C ALA A 441 -14.59 18.93 -22.57
N ALA A 442 -13.35 19.41 -22.60
CA ALA A 442 -12.35 19.10 -21.58
C ALA A 442 -12.81 19.58 -20.19
N ALA A 443 -13.33 20.81 -20.08
CA ALA A 443 -13.80 21.35 -18.81
C ALA A 443 -15.02 20.60 -18.26
N THR A 444 -15.99 20.28 -19.12
CA THR A 444 -17.19 19.50 -18.73
C THR A 444 -16.83 18.09 -18.28
N MET A 445 -15.91 17.43 -18.98
CA MET A 445 -15.42 16.10 -18.62
C MET A 445 -14.61 16.12 -17.33
N LEU A 446 -13.71 17.09 -17.17
CA LEU A 446 -12.90 17.26 -15.97
C LEU A 446 -13.78 17.50 -14.74
N LEU A 447 -14.78 18.39 -14.83
CA LEU A 447 -15.69 18.65 -13.70
C LEU A 447 -16.46 17.38 -13.28
N SER A 448 -16.92 16.57 -14.22
CA SER A 448 -17.57 15.28 -13.90
C SER A 448 -16.58 14.26 -13.33
N ALA A 449 -15.33 14.24 -13.80
CA ALA A 449 -14.29 13.37 -13.28
C ALA A 449 -13.93 13.75 -11.83
N LEU A 450 -13.77 15.05 -11.53
CA LEU A 450 -13.51 15.55 -10.19
C LEU A 450 -14.66 15.27 -9.24
N ASN A 451 -15.92 15.41 -9.69
CA ASN A 451 -17.09 15.07 -8.86
C ASN A 451 -17.12 13.57 -8.51
N LYS A 452 -16.80 12.70 -9.48
CA LYS A 452 -16.68 11.26 -9.21
C LYS A 452 -15.49 10.91 -8.34
N LEU A 453 -14.37 11.62 -8.49
CA LEU A 453 -13.20 11.47 -7.62
C LEU A 453 -13.59 11.84 -6.19
N ASP A 454 -14.26 12.97 -6.00
CA ASP A 454 -14.80 13.39 -4.70
C ASP A 454 -15.69 12.29 -4.11
N ASN A 455 -16.69 11.79 -4.86
CA ASN A 455 -17.57 10.71 -4.41
C ASN A 455 -16.80 9.41 -4.09
N SER A 456 -15.76 9.07 -4.87
CA SER A 456 -14.95 7.86 -4.64
C SER A 456 -14.06 7.95 -3.40
N LEU A 457 -13.72 9.17 -2.99
CA LEU A 457 -13.00 9.49 -1.76
C LEU A 457 -13.97 9.85 -0.62
N ASP A 458 -15.27 9.73 -0.87
CA ASP A 458 -16.37 10.10 0.03
C ASP A 458 -16.27 11.59 0.47
N LEU A 459 -15.58 12.42 -0.30
CA LEU A 459 -15.53 13.86 -0.11
C LEU A 459 -16.89 14.45 -0.53
N ASN A 460 -17.42 15.35 0.29
CA ASN A 460 -18.64 16.06 -0.07
C ASN A 460 -18.34 16.96 -1.27
N SER A 461 -18.74 16.55 -2.48
CA SER A 461 -18.51 17.32 -3.71
C SER A 461 -19.17 18.71 -3.70
N ALA A 462 -20.09 18.96 -2.77
CA ALA A 462 -20.73 20.26 -2.56
C ALA A 462 -20.08 21.09 -1.43
N GLY A 463 -19.14 20.53 -0.68
CA GLY A 463 -18.41 21.23 0.38
C GLY A 463 -17.15 21.94 -0.13
N ASP A 464 -16.70 22.93 0.65
CA ASP A 464 -15.54 23.79 0.35
C ASP A 464 -14.18 23.04 0.29
N ALA A 465 -14.18 21.73 0.58
CA ALA A 465 -12.99 20.88 0.67
C ALA A 465 -13.12 19.67 -0.26
N SER A 466 -13.40 19.94 -1.53
CA SER A 466 -13.51 18.93 -2.59
C SER A 466 -12.66 19.34 -3.79
N PHE A 467 -12.22 18.36 -4.59
CA PHE A 467 -11.50 18.63 -5.84
C PHE A 467 -12.36 19.43 -6.83
N THR A 468 -13.68 19.19 -6.82
CA THR A 468 -14.65 19.97 -7.61
C THR A 468 -14.68 21.44 -7.17
N ALA A 469 -14.74 21.71 -5.87
CA ALA A 469 -14.73 23.08 -5.34
C ALA A 469 -13.39 23.79 -5.59
N ALA A 470 -12.27 23.08 -5.50
CA ALA A 470 -10.94 23.62 -5.80
C ALA A 470 -10.85 24.07 -7.26
N TYR A 471 -11.29 23.24 -8.21
CA TYR A 471 -11.32 23.59 -9.63
C TYR A 471 -12.25 24.79 -9.91
N ALA A 472 -13.42 24.82 -9.29
CA ALA A 472 -14.37 25.94 -9.39
C ALA A 472 -13.76 27.26 -8.86
N GLY A 473 -13.07 27.23 -7.72
CA GLY A 473 -12.46 28.40 -7.07
C GLY A 473 -11.28 29.03 -7.82
N LEU A 474 -10.72 28.34 -8.81
CA LEU A 474 -9.58 28.80 -9.61
C LEU A 474 -9.97 29.58 -10.86
N GLY A 475 -11.26 29.79 -11.10
CA GLY A 475 -11.73 30.47 -12.31
C GLY A 475 -11.67 29.58 -13.55
N GLY A 476 -11.75 28.25 -13.39
CA GLY A 476 -12.17 27.39 -14.49
C GLY A 476 -13.50 27.92 -15.07
N PRO A 477 -13.75 27.79 -16.39
CA PRO A 477 -14.95 28.34 -17.01
C PRO A 477 -16.18 27.74 -16.32
N LEU A 478 -16.82 28.52 -15.44
CA LEU A 478 -18.07 28.16 -14.78
C LEU A 478 -19.25 28.83 -15.50
N PRO A 479 -20.39 28.14 -15.62
CA PRO A 479 -21.66 28.78 -15.93
C PRO A 479 -22.18 29.53 -14.70
N TYR A 480 -23.06 30.51 -14.94
CA TYR A 480 -23.57 31.44 -13.92
C TYR A 480 -24.42 30.72 -12.85
N SER A 481 -24.40 31.29 -11.63
CA SER A 481 -25.27 31.07 -10.45
C SER A 481 -25.26 29.72 -9.74
N ASP A 482 -25.65 29.75 -8.45
CA ASP A 482 -25.93 28.61 -7.56
C ASP A 482 -26.90 27.57 -8.14
N ASP A 483 -27.48 27.80 -9.32
CA ASP A 483 -28.32 26.87 -10.08
C ASP A 483 -27.60 25.59 -10.51
N TRP A 484 -26.26 25.59 -10.56
CA TRP A 484 -25.51 24.34 -10.71
C TRP A 484 -25.81 23.36 -9.56
N ARG A 485 -26.30 23.81 -8.41
CA ARG A 485 -26.75 22.91 -7.31
C ARG A 485 -28.13 22.27 -7.57
N ASN A 486 -28.92 22.77 -8.52
CA ASN A 486 -30.36 22.49 -8.66
C ASN A 486 -30.81 21.76 -9.95
N ASN A 487 -29.95 21.00 -10.62
CA ASN A 487 -30.30 20.17 -11.79
C ASN A 487 -30.90 20.89 -13.04
N THR A 488 -30.71 22.19 -13.20
CA THR A 488 -31.10 22.93 -14.42
C THR A 488 -30.00 22.95 -15.50
N PRO A 489 -30.35 23.09 -16.82
CA PRO A 489 -29.37 23.15 -17.91
C PRO A 489 -28.45 24.38 -17.84
N MET A 490 -27.13 24.17 -17.96
CA MET A 490 -26.10 25.21 -17.81
C MET A 490 -26.10 26.23 -18.97
N LYS A 491 -25.97 27.54 -18.66
CA LYS A 491 -25.72 28.63 -19.63
C LYS A 491 -24.36 29.30 -19.35
N PHE A 492 -23.53 29.45 -20.39
CA PHE A 492 -22.23 30.14 -20.33
C PHE A 492 -22.30 31.50 -21.05
N ARG A 493 -21.65 32.55 -20.53
CA ARG A 493 -21.55 33.87 -21.19
C ARG A 493 -20.50 33.84 -22.31
N GLU A 494 -20.83 34.39 -23.48
CA GLU A 494 -19.89 34.52 -24.61
C GLU A 494 -19.06 35.82 -24.58
N THR A 495 -19.42 36.81 -23.76
CA THR A 495 -18.76 38.12 -23.74
C THR A 495 -18.83 38.74 -22.35
N ASP A 496 -17.73 38.79 -21.62
CA ASP A 496 -17.46 39.86 -20.65
C ASP A 496 -15.97 39.91 -20.33
N THR A 497 -15.32 40.99 -20.76
CA THR A 497 -14.11 41.52 -20.14
C THR A 497 -14.40 41.81 -18.68
N ILE A 498 -13.64 41.18 -17.77
CA ILE A 498 -13.75 41.33 -16.32
C ILE A 498 -13.55 42.80 -15.95
N THR A 499 -14.64 43.55 -15.74
CA THR A 499 -14.63 44.79 -14.98
C THR A 499 -14.72 44.43 -13.50
N THR A 500 -13.62 44.62 -12.79
CA THR A 500 -13.52 44.52 -11.34
C THR A 500 -14.38 45.60 -10.68
N GLY A 501 -15.65 45.28 -10.43
CA GLY A 501 -16.60 46.14 -9.74
C GLY A 501 -16.94 45.62 -8.35
N GLY A 502 -16.25 46.16 -7.34
CA GLY A 502 -16.78 46.53 -6.03
C GLY A 502 -17.36 45.47 -5.08
N GLY A 503 -16.65 45.21 -3.98
CA GLY A 503 -17.28 45.03 -2.66
C GLY A 503 -16.98 43.73 -1.92
N GLY A 504 -15.83 43.69 -1.23
CA GLY A 504 -15.67 42.91 0.00
C GLY A 504 -15.47 41.41 -0.16
N PHE A 505 -14.31 40.99 -0.65
CA PHE A 505 -13.46 39.90 -0.13
C PHE A 505 -12.38 39.64 -1.21
N ILE A 506 -11.11 39.74 -0.80
CA ILE A 506 -9.90 39.42 -1.57
C ILE A 506 -9.46 40.46 -2.62
N GLY A 507 -8.82 41.53 -2.14
CA GLY A 507 -7.91 42.35 -2.93
C GLY A 507 -6.47 41.82 -2.80
N GLY A 508 -6.10 40.87 -3.66
CA GLY A 508 -4.75 40.31 -3.74
C GLY A 508 -4.59 39.46 -4.99
N SER A 509 -4.27 40.09 -6.11
CA SER A 509 -4.15 39.48 -7.44
C SER A 509 -2.87 38.64 -7.65
N ALA A 510 -2.19 38.22 -6.57
CA ALA A 510 -0.85 37.63 -6.66
C ALA A 510 -0.72 36.13 -6.36
N HIS A 511 -1.74 35.42 -5.86
CA HIS A 511 -1.53 34.05 -5.38
C HIS A 511 -2.59 33.03 -5.84
N SER A 512 -2.47 32.54 -7.08
CA SER A 512 -3.12 31.30 -7.48
C SER A 512 -2.48 30.06 -6.84
N SER A 513 -1.20 30.15 -6.43
CA SER A 513 -0.48 29.12 -5.65
C SER A 513 -1.12 28.89 -4.29
N ASP A 514 -1.53 29.95 -3.60
CA ASP A 514 -2.01 29.87 -2.22
C ASP A 514 -3.42 29.28 -2.14
N ARG A 515 -4.21 29.39 -3.21
CA ARG A 515 -5.54 28.75 -3.27
C ARG A 515 -5.40 27.23 -3.36
N TRP A 516 -4.50 26.71 -4.18
CA TRP A 516 -4.24 25.26 -4.23
C TRP A 516 -3.66 24.75 -2.92
N GLN A 517 -2.79 25.51 -2.26
CA GLN A 517 -2.29 25.14 -0.92
C GLN A 517 -3.42 25.12 0.11
N TYR A 518 -4.32 26.10 0.07
CA TYR A 518 -5.49 26.15 0.95
C TYR A 518 -6.45 24.96 0.73
N TYR A 519 -6.88 24.72 -0.52
CA TYR A 519 -7.78 23.61 -0.85
C TYR A 519 -7.08 22.25 -0.69
N GLY A 520 -5.82 22.15 -1.09
CA GLY A 520 -4.99 20.96 -0.91
C GLY A 520 -4.75 20.63 0.57
N GLY A 521 -4.56 21.64 1.42
CA GLY A 521 -4.53 21.50 2.87
C GLY A 521 -5.84 20.96 3.40
N LYS A 522 -6.99 21.55 3.03
CA LYS A 522 -8.32 21.09 3.47
C LYS A 522 -8.66 19.67 3.00
N ILE A 523 -8.39 19.34 1.74
CA ILE A 523 -8.58 17.99 1.18
C ILE A 523 -7.62 17.00 1.87
N GLY A 524 -6.36 17.38 2.05
CA GLY A 524 -5.37 16.61 2.79
C GLY A 524 -5.81 16.31 4.21
N THR A 525 -6.31 17.31 4.94
CA THR A 525 -6.86 17.13 6.30
C THR A 525 -8.05 16.18 6.33
N GLN A 526 -8.97 16.25 5.36
CA GLN A 526 -10.10 15.31 5.28
C GLN A 526 -9.66 13.89 4.96
N LEU A 527 -8.74 13.71 4.01
CA LEU A 527 -8.24 12.40 3.61
C LEU A 527 -7.42 11.75 4.72
N VAL A 528 -6.54 12.52 5.37
CA VAL A 528 -5.76 12.05 6.53
C VAL A 528 -6.68 11.79 7.71
N GLY A 529 -7.62 12.68 8.03
CA GLY A 529 -8.60 12.46 9.09
C GLY A 529 -9.43 11.19 8.87
N LYS A 530 -9.87 10.92 7.64
CA LYS A 530 -10.55 9.66 7.29
C LYS A 530 -9.63 8.45 7.37
N PHE A 531 -8.38 8.59 6.96
CA PHE A 531 -7.37 7.52 7.08
C PHE A 531 -7.14 7.19 8.55
N LEU A 532 -6.90 8.20 9.40
CA LEU A 532 -6.73 8.08 10.85
C LEU A 532 -7.97 7.45 11.51
N ASN A 533 -9.18 7.84 11.09
CA ASN A 533 -10.43 7.19 11.50
C ASN A 533 -10.47 5.71 11.08
N ARG A 534 -10.12 5.41 9.83
CA ARG A 534 -10.15 4.04 9.29
C ARG A 534 -9.15 3.10 9.97
N ILE A 535 -8.00 3.62 10.41
CA ILE A 535 -7.05 2.85 11.22
C ILE A 535 -7.37 2.93 12.72
N GLY A 536 -8.52 3.48 13.09
CA GLY A 536 -9.10 3.46 14.43
C GLY A 536 -8.44 4.42 15.42
N ILE A 537 -7.73 5.46 14.96
CA ILE A 537 -7.11 6.46 15.84
C ILE A 537 -8.12 7.54 16.23
N ILE A 538 -9.05 7.86 15.34
CA ILE A 538 -10.16 8.78 15.61
C ILE A 538 -11.40 7.93 15.81
N ALA A 539 -12.00 7.98 17.00
CA ALA A 539 -13.29 7.35 17.26
C ALA A 539 -14.31 7.88 16.25
N THR A 540 -15.02 6.97 15.56
CA THR A 540 -16.10 7.35 14.64
C THR A 540 -17.10 8.23 15.40
N PRO A 541 -17.43 9.44 14.91
CA PRO A 541 -18.50 10.22 15.50
C PRO A 541 -19.74 9.35 15.48
N SER A 542 -20.43 9.24 16.63
CA SER A 542 -21.64 8.43 16.71
C SER A 542 -22.62 8.91 15.63
N PRO A 543 -23.13 8.01 14.75
CA PRO A 543 -23.95 8.40 13.62
C PRO A 543 -25.12 9.27 14.07
N GLY A 544 -25.12 10.56 13.68
CA GLY A 544 -26.18 11.52 13.99
C GLY A 544 -25.84 12.60 15.02
N SER A 545 -24.69 12.56 15.70
CA SER A 545 -24.33 13.57 16.71
C SER A 545 -23.49 14.75 16.19
N GLY A 546 -22.82 14.61 15.04
CA GLY A 546 -21.95 15.65 14.46
C GLY A 546 -20.75 16.07 15.34
N SER A 547 -20.66 15.57 16.58
CA SER A 547 -19.60 15.82 17.55
C SER A 547 -18.85 14.53 17.81
N TYR A 548 -17.53 14.57 17.72
CA TYR A 548 -16.69 13.47 18.19
C TYR A 548 -16.82 13.39 19.72
N VAL A 549 -17.01 12.18 20.24
CA VAL A 549 -17.03 11.93 21.69
C VAL A 549 -15.58 11.92 22.16
N GLY A 550 -15.16 13.02 22.79
CA GLY A 550 -13.83 13.27 23.36
C GLY A 550 -13.75 14.72 23.86
N LYS A 551 -12.84 15.04 24.80
CA LYS A 551 -12.65 16.43 25.25
C LYS A 551 -12.36 17.32 24.01
N PRO A 552 -12.91 18.55 23.90
CA PRO A 552 -12.69 19.43 22.74
C PRO A 552 -11.21 19.63 22.36
N GLU A 553 -10.32 19.52 23.35
CA GLU A 553 -8.87 19.62 23.22
C GLU A 553 -8.28 18.46 22.40
N THR A 554 -8.74 17.22 22.57
CA THR A 554 -8.28 16.05 21.80
C THR A 554 -8.53 16.23 20.29
N GLN A 555 -9.67 16.83 19.91
CA GLN A 555 -9.99 17.11 18.50
C GLN A 555 -9.00 18.12 17.89
N ASN A 556 -8.65 19.16 18.64
CA ASN A 556 -7.67 20.15 18.19
C ASN A 556 -6.29 19.54 18.04
N LEU A 557 -5.88 18.65 18.94
CA LEU A 557 -4.59 17.93 18.85
C LEU A 557 -4.55 16.96 17.66
N ILE A 558 -5.67 16.31 17.31
CA ILE A 558 -5.78 15.45 16.11
C ILE A 558 -5.71 16.29 14.82
N LEU A 559 -6.36 17.46 14.80
CA LEU A 559 -6.29 18.39 13.68
C LEU A 559 -4.87 18.95 13.51
N ASP A 560 -4.23 19.37 14.61
CA ASP A 560 -2.83 19.80 14.65
C ASP A 560 -1.88 18.69 14.20
N SER A 561 -2.08 17.44 14.65
CA SER A 561 -1.34 16.27 14.18
C SER A 561 -1.48 16.06 12.68
N THR A 562 -2.69 16.23 12.15
CA THR A 562 -2.97 16.08 10.73
C THR A 562 -2.27 17.17 9.91
N GLU A 563 -2.34 18.41 10.39
CA GLU A 563 -1.65 19.54 9.78
C GLU A 563 -0.13 19.34 9.80
N LYS A 564 0.44 18.95 10.94
CA LYS A 564 1.87 18.66 11.11
C LYS A 564 2.34 17.52 10.20
N LEU A 565 1.54 16.45 10.05
CA LEU A 565 1.85 15.36 9.12
C LEU A 565 1.85 15.82 7.65
N VAL A 566 0.89 16.67 7.26
CA VAL A 566 0.85 17.27 5.92
C VAL A 566 2.09 18.14 5.66
N HIS A 567 2.59 18.82 6.69
CA HIS A 567 3.82 19.61 6.62
C HIS A 567 5.12 18.80 6.79
N GLY A 568 5.02 17.46 6.92
CA GLY A 568 6.16 16.54 6.93
C GLY A 568 6.74 16.23 8.31
N ASP A 569 6.05 16.56 9.40
CA ASP A 569 6.44 16.14 10.75
C ASP A 569 6.06 14.65 10.96
N LEU A 570 7.07 13.79 10.99
CA LEU A 570 6.90 12.35 11.11
C LEU A 570 6.61 11.88 12.54
N ARG A 571 6.77 12.75 13.56
CA ARG A 571 6.47 12.40 14.96
C ARG A 571 5.01 12.02 15.17
N VAL A 572 4.11 12.48 14.30
CA VAL A 572 2.69 12.09 14.27
C VAL A 572 2.51 10.58 14.03
N LEU A 573 3.42 9.96 13.27
CA LEU A 573 3.42 8.51 13.08
C LEU A 573 3.88 7.78 14.35
N GLU A 574 4.77 8.38 15.13
CA GLU A 574 5.19 7.86 16.43
C GLU A 574 4.04 7.93 17.44
N VAL A 575 3.32 9.06 17.51
CA VAL A 575 2.08 9.20 18.31
C VAL A 575 1.07 8.12 17.92
N THR A 576 0.85 7.93 16.62
CA THR A 576 -0.04 6.89 16.10
C THR A 576 0.37 5.49 16.55
N ALA A 577 1.66 5.16 16.41
CA ALA A 577 2.18 3.85 16.81
C ALA A 577 2.07 3.63 18.32
N ALA A 578 2.33 4.66 19.13
CA ALA A 578 2.22 4.62 20.58
C ALA A 578 0.77 4.44 21.04
N VAL A 579 -0.20 5.14 20.43
CA VAL A 579 -1.64 4.94 20.69
C VAL A 579 -2.05 3.50 20.39
N LYS A 580 -1.65 2.94 19.25
CA LYS A 580 -1.95 1.54 18.91
C LYS A 580 -1.28 0.53 19.83
N ALA A 581 -0.06 0.80 20.28
CA ALA A 581 0.57 -0.01 21.31
C ALA A 581 -0.21 0.05 22.63
N ALA A 582 -0.63 1.24 23.07
CA ALA A 582 -1.42 1.42 24.29
C ALA A 582 -2.80 0.74 24.21
N GLU A 583 -3.49 0.83 23.07
CA GLU A 583 -4.74 0.10 22.81
C GLU A 583 -4.54 -1.42 22.85
N ALA A 584 -3.53 -1.93 22.13
CA ALA A 584 -3.24 -3.36 22.07
C ALA A 584 -2.86 -3.96 23.43
N LEU A 585 -2.26 -3.14 24.30
CA LEU A 585 -1.91 -3.51 25.67
C LEU A 585 -3.07 -3.27 26.67
N HIS A 586 -4.22 -2.79 26.18
CA HIS A 586 -5.39 -2.42 27.00
C HIS A 586 -5.10 -1.38 28.07
N PHE A 587 -4.16 -0.46 27.81
CA PHE A 587 -3.89 0.70 28.66
C PHE A 587 -4.70 1.94 28.24
N TYR A 588 -5.15 1.95 26.98
CA TYR A 588 -5.98 2.99 26.42
C TYR A 588 -7.45 2.75 26.77
N SER A 589 -8.12 3.78 27.29
CA SER A 589 -9.56 3.76 27.52
C SER A 589 -10.24 4.48 26.38
N ASP A 590 -11.04 3.76 25.60
CA ASP A 590 -12.15 4.44 24.95
C ASP A 590 -13.14 4.87 26.05
N ASP A 591 -13.81 6.01 25.88
CA ASP A 591 -14.86 6.46 26.82
C ASP A 591 -16.07 5.49 26.82
N GLN A 592 -16.02 4.38 26.09
CA GLN A 592 -17.11 3.43 25.90
C GLN A 592 -17.13 2.31 26.94
N GLY A 593 -16.19 2.28 27.89
CA GLY A 593 -16.28 1.45 29.11
C GLY A 593 -16.13 -0.06 28.89
N ASN A 594 -15.63 -0.51 27.72
CA ASN A 594 -15.58 -1.91 27.34
C ASN A 594 -14.24 -2.62 27.61
N SER A 595 -13.16 -1.91 27.99
CA SER A 595 -11.92 -2.55 28.42
C SER A 595 -12.06 -3.05 29.87
N LYS A 596 -11.52 -4.25 30.16
CA LYS A 596 -11.42 -4.77 31.54
C LYS A 596 -10.76 -3.68 32.40
N LYS A 597 -11.53 -3.15 33.36
CA LYS A 597 -11.31 -1.87 34.04
C LYS A 597 -9.93 -1.76 34.68
N LEU A 598 -8.96 -1.22 33.96
CA LEU A 598 -7.89 -0.48 34.63
C LEU A 598 -8.55 0.69 35.37
N PRO A 599 -8.27 0.88 36.66
CA PRO A 599 -8.60 2.09 37.37
C PRO A 599 -8.16 3.32 36.59
N GLU A 600 -8.91 4.43 36.71
CA GLU A 600 -8.70 5.63 35.88
C GLU A 600 -7.27 6.14 35.93
N TYR A 601 -6.61 6.03 37.08
CA TYR A 601 -5.25 6.46 37.33
C TYR A 601 -4.15 5.62 36.64
N TYR A 602 -4.45 4.43 36.13
CA TYR A 602 -3.52 3.64 35.30
C TYR A 602 -3.74 3.82 33.80
N ARG A 603 -4.82 4.48 33.39
CA ARG A 603 -5.13 4.63 31.97
C ARG A 603 -4.14 5.61 31.35
N VAL A 604 -3.77 5.37 30.11
CA VAL A 604 -2.97 6.30 29.31
C VAL A 604 -3.91 6.97 28.32
N SER A 605 -3.97 8.30 28.36
CA SER A 605 -4.80 9.09 27.44
C SER A 605 -4.07 9.41 26.14
N PHE A 606 -4.80 9.93 25.15
CA PHE A 606 -4.18 10.41 23.91
C PHE A 606 -3.22 11.58 24.17
N GLU A 607 -3.60 12.49 25.06
CA GLU A 607 -2.82 13.65 25.48
C GLU A 607 -1.51 13.23 26.13
N ASP A 608 -1.54 12.23 27.02
CA ASP A 608 -0.33 11.67 27.65
C ASP A 608 0.68 11.21 26.58
N ILE A 609 0.20 10.54 25.53
CA ILE A 609 1.03 10.06 24.42
C ILE A 609 1.47 11.22 23.53
N TYR A 610 0.55 12.12 23.19
CA TYR A 610 0.78 13.25 22.31
C TYR A 610 1.87 14.16 22.87
N TYR A 611 1.70 14.67 24.10
CA TYR A 611 2.63 15.60 24.71
C TYR A 611 3.98 14.95 25.01
N SER A 612 4.03 13.65 25.30
CA SER A 612 5.30 12.94 25.50
C SER A 612 6.18 12.83 24.24
N ILE A 613 5.59 12.97 23.06
CA ILE A 613 6.27 12.82 21.75
C ILE A 613 6.41 14.18 21.06
N MET A 614 5.38 15.02 21.18
CA MET A 614 5.29 16.30 20.48
C MET A 614 5.78 17.48 21.32
N GLY A 615 5.97 17.26 22.63
CA GLY A 615 6.21 18.34 23.60
C GLY A 615 4.92 19.04 24.02
N ASP A 616 4.91 19.61 25.22
CA ASP A 616 3.85 20.54 25.65
C ASP A 616 4.44 21.95 25.79
N PRO A 617 3.93 22.95 25.04
CA PRO A 617 4.52 24.29 25.05
C PRO A 617 4.52 24.97 26.42
N ILE A 618 3.49 24.75 27.25
CA ILE A 618 3.38 25.39 28.57
C ILE A 618 4.39 24.75 29.53
N PHE A 619 4.46 23.44 29.54
CA PHE A 619 5.40 22.68 30.34
C PHE A 619 6.86 22.96 29.95
N GLU A 620 7.16 22.94 28.64
CA GLU A 620 8.47 23.33 28.11
C GLU A 620 8.84 24.76 28.55
N GLN A 621 7.91 25.70 28.45
CA GLN A 621 8.15 27.09 28.84
C GLN A 621 8.52 27.20 30.31
N SER A 622 7.89 26.43 31.21
CA SER A 622 8.26 26.43 32.64
C SER A 622 9.71 25.98 32.89
N TYR A 623 10.21 25.00 32.13
CA TYR A 623 11.62 24.57 32.19
C TYR A 623 12.55 25.63 31.61
N ILE A 624 12.15 26.24 30.48
CA ILE A 624 12.90 27.33 29.84
C ILE A 624 13.02 28.52 30.78
N ASP A 625 11.94 28.91 31.46
CA ASP A 625 11.92 30.05 32.37
C ASP A 625 12.83 29.80 33.57
N LYS A 626 12.71 28.62 34.20
CA LYS A 626 13.60 28.21 35.31
C LYS A 626 15.07 28.16 34.89
N ALA A 627 15.37 27.62 33.72
CA ALA A 627 16.74 27.54 33.20
C ALA A 627 17.28 28.93 32.82
N THR A 628 16.42 29.78 32.26
CA THR A 628 16.74 31.18 31.94
C THR A 628 17.07 31.92 33.23
N ASP A 629 16.23 31.85 34.26
CA ASP A 629 16.47 32.57 35.52
C ASP A 629 17.73 32.10 36.25
N ASN A 630 18.00 30.80 36.24
CA ASN A 630 19.27 30.26 36.74
C ASN A 630 20.47 30.79 35.94
N PHE A 631 20.33 30.89 34.62
CA PHE A 631 21.34 31.50 33.75
C PHE A 631 21.53 33.00 34.04
N LEU A 632 20.45 33.76 34.25
CA LEU A 632 20.53 35.19 34.55
C LEU A 632 21.16 35.47 35.90
N SER A 633 20.74 34.74 36.94
CA SER A 633 21.31 34.85 38.28
C SER A 633 22.81 34.55 38.28
N SER A 634 23.22 33.52 37.55
CA SER A 634 24.63 33.15 37.42
C SER A 634 25.44 34.10 36.53
N TYR A 635 24.89 34.61 35.44
CA TYR A 635 25.55 35.60 34.58
C TYR A 635 25.81 36.91 35.33
N GLN A 636 24.86 37.34 36.14
CA GLN A 636 25.00 38.54 36.96
C GLN A 636 26.05 38.37 38.06
N THR A 637 26.10 37.21 38.71
CA THR A 637 27.09 36.93 39.78
C THR A 637 28.51 36.73 39.26
N ASN A 638 28.70 36.53 37.95
CA ASN A 638 30.00 36.36 37.31
C ASN A 638 30.45 37.59 36.48
N ASP A 639 30.04 38.80 36.90
CA ASP A 639 30.44 40.08 36.29
C ASP A 639 30.22 40.15 34.76
N GLY A 640 29.16 39.52 34.26
CA GLY A 640 28.81 39.55 32.84
C GLY A 640 29.63 38.60 31.96
N ASN A 641 30.44 37.71 32.56
CA ASN A 641 30.98 36.56 31.85
C ASN A 641 30.05 35.36 32.04
N PRO A 642 29.62 34.68 30.95
CA PRO A 642 28.89 33.43 31.08
C PRO A 642 29.79 32.44 31.81
N ASN A 643 29.36 31.95 32.97
CA ASN A 643 30.15 30.99 33.73
C ASN A 643 30.30 29.71 32.89
N PRO A 644 31.52 29.39 32.42
CA PRO A 644 31.74 28.22 31.58
C PRO A 644 31.53 26.92 32.39
N ASN A 645 31.33 26.98 33.70
CA ASN A 645 31.02 25.84 34.56
C ASN A 645 29.55 25.77 34.98
N LEU A 646 28.65 26.52 34.35
CA LEU A 646 27.21 26.21 34.42
C LEU A 646 26.97 24.92 33.64
N THR A 647 27.34 23.80 34.25
CA THR A 647 26.83 22.50 33.89
C THR A 647 25.30 22.63 33.89
N PRO A 648 24.61 22.36 32.77
CA PRO A 648 23.16 22.21 32.78
C PRO A 648 22.83 21.25 33.89
N LEU A 649 21.93 21.67 34.81
CA LEU A 649 21.46 20.93 35.99
C LEU A 649 22.16 19.58 36.09
N SER A 650 23.34 19.56 36.74
CA SER A 650 24.20 18.39 36.79
C SER A 650 23.33 17.17 37.03
N SER A 651 23.47 16.14 36.18
CA SER A 651 22.80 14.87 36.38
C SER A 651 22.89 14.54 37.87
N ILE A 652 21.74 14.39 38.49
CA ILE A 652 21.69 14.13 39.91
C ILE A 652 22.48 12.84 40.08
N THR A 653 23.63 12.91 40.76
CA THR A 653 24.44 11.71 40.99
C THR A 653 23.56 10.66 41.69
N GLU A 654 23.82 9.36 41.51
CA GLU A 654 23.05 8.29 42.17
C GLU A 654 22.87 8.56 43.69
N ASP A 655 23.89 9.15 44.32
CA ASP A 655 23.87 9.57 45.73
C ASP A 655 22.96 10.80 46.00
N GLY A 656 22.82 11.71 45.04
CA GLY A 656 21.91 12.86 45.07
C GLY A 656 20.45 12.49 44.77
N GLU A 657 20.20 11.50 43.91
CA GLU A 657 18.84 10.98 43.63
C GLU A 657 18.33 10.19 44.84
N MET A 658 19.24 9.44 45.48
CA MET A 658 18.95 8.65 46.67
C MET A 658 18.83 9.50 47.95
N ALA A 659 19.39 10.71 47.96
CA ALA A 659 19.29 11.70 49.05
C ALA A 659 18.18 12.75 48.85
N GLY A 660 17.37 12.63 47.78
CA GLY A 660 16.42 13.64 47.31
C GLY A 660 15.61 14.35 48.39
N SER A 661 15.24 15.61 48.13
CA SER A 661 14.57 16.48 49.10
C SER A 661 13.29 15.81 49.65
N PRO A 662 13.03 15.85 50.96
CA PRO A 662 11.76 15.39 51.54
C PRO A 662 10.52 16.08 50.95
N THR A 663 10.72 17.20 50.24
CA THR A 663 9.67 18.00 49.60
C THR A 663 9.36 17.60 48.16
N ASP A 664 10.14 16.70 47.55
CA ASP A 664 9.81 16.21 46.21
C ASP A 664 8.51 15.41 46.30
N THR A 665 7.45 15.97 45.72
CA THR A 665 6.08 15.45 45.78
C THR A 665 6.05 14.00 45.29
N LEU A 666 5.61 13.09 46.17
CA LEU A 666 5.30 11.71 45.82
C LEU A 666 4.29 11.73 44.68
N TYR A 667 4.71 11.26 43.51
CA TYR A 667 3.80 11.14 42.37
C TYR A 667 2.77 10.06 42.70
N GLY A 668 1.53 10.46 42.99
CA GLY A 668 0.40 9.54 43.13
C GLY A 668 0.02 9.10 44.56
N SER A 669 0.36 9.82 45.63
CA SER A 669 -0.21 9.50 46.95
C SER A 669 -1.67 9.99 47.07
N GLN A 670 -2.61 9.33 46.39
CA GLN A 670 -4.03 9.34 46.76
C GLN A 670 -4.44 7.94 47.20
N CYS A 671 -5.19 7.88 48.31
CA CYS A 671 -5.47 6.65 49.04
C CYS A 671 -6.14 5.57 48.13
N PRO A 672 -5.82 4.28 48.31
CA PRO A 672 -6.41 3.21 47.52
C PRO A 672 -7.94 3.13 47.65
N PRO A 673 -8.66 2.60 46.62
CA PRO A 673 -10.11 2.42 46.69
C PRO A 673 -10.49 1.44 47.81
N GLY A 674 -11.19 1.92 48.84
CA GLY A 674 -11.61 1.13 50.01
C GLY A 674 -11.34 1.82 51.35
N PHE A 675 -10.47 2.83 51.37
CA PHE A 675 -10.25 3.68 52.55
C PHE A 675 -11.33 4.77 52.63
N THR A 676 -12.36 4.53 53.45
CA THR A 676 -13.32 5.56 53.87
C THR A 676 -13.09 5.84 55.36
N GLY A 677 -12.20 6.76 55.69
CA GLY A 677 -11.98 7.12 57.09
C GLY A 677 -10.90 8.19 57.27
N ASP A 678 -11.05 8.97 58.34
CA ASP A 678 -10.19 10.05 58.81
C ASP A 678 -8.72 9.64 59.11
N ASP A 679 -8.30 8.42 58.76
CA ASP A 679 -6.97 7.86 59.03
C ASP A 679 -5.94 8.14 57.90
N CYS A 680 -6.35 8.70 56.75
CA CYS A 680 -5.43 9.08 55.66
C CYS A 680 -4.83 10.50 55.86
N TYR A 681 -4.48 10.86 57.11
CA TYR A 681 -4.22 12.25 57.54
C TYR A 681 -2.73 12.62 57.73
N LEU A 682 -1.76 11.82 57.27
CA LEU A 682 -0.34 12.08 57.58
C LEU A 682 0.46 12.90 56.57
N VAL A 683 -0.09 13.31 55.43
CA VAL A 683 0.48 14.43 54.66
C VAL A 683 -0.65 15.28 54.06
N ASN A 684 -0.62 16.58 54.39
CA ASN A 684 -1.62 17.61 54.11
C ASN A 684 -2.25 17.53 52.68
N PRO A 685 -3.59 17.58 52.52
CA PRO A 685 -4.27 17.19 51.28
C PRO A 685 -4.39 18.35 50.28
N MET A 686 -3.90 18.15 49.06
CA MET A 686 -4.59 18.67 47.86
C MET A 686 -5.81 17.77 47.61
N GLY A 687 -6.98 18.37 47.40
CA GLY A 687 -8.29 17.72 47.55
C GLY A 687 -8.57 16.46 46.70
N PRO A 688 -9.69 15.75 47.01
CA PRO A 688 -10.07 14.45 46.43
C PRO A 688 -10.43 14.44 44.94
N ASN A 689 -10.14 15.51 44.19
CA ASN A 689 -10.50 15.67 42.77
C ASN A 689 -9.29 15.68 41.80
N ASN A 690 -8.06 15.46 42.27
CA ASN A 690 -6.89 15.48 41.38
C ASN A 690 -6.74 14.15 40.60
N SER A 691 -7.51 13.98 39.54
CA SER A 691 -6.91 14.17 38.21
C SER A 691 -5.59 13.46 37.92
N TYR A 692 -5.51 12.14 37.76
CA TYR A 692 -4.24 11.46 37.39
C TYR A 692 -3.77 11.68 35.94
N SER A 693 -4.52 12.40 35.10
CA SER A 693 -4.10 12.70 33.72
C SER A 693 -2.91 13.67 33.71
N THR A 694 -1.96 13.52 32.78
CA THR A 694 -0.82 14.46 32.68
C THR A 694 -1.33 15.88 32.50
N TYR A 695 -2.33 16.09 31.63
CA TYR A 695 -2.84 17.42 31.31
C TYR A 695 -3.27 18.23 32.55
N GLU A 696 -4.03 17.63 33.46
CA GLU A 696 -4.49 18.33 34.67
C GLU A 696 -3.35 18.57 35.69
N ASN A 697 -2.24 17.82 35.59
CA ASN A 697 -1.05 18.03 36.39
C ASN A 697 0.04 18.85 35.69
N LEU A 698 -0.01 19.09 34.37
CA LEU A 698 1.02 19.85 33.65
C LEU A 698 1.12 21.27 34.21
N GLU A 699 -0.04 21.88 34.51
CA GLU A 699 -0.10 23.20 35.12
C GLU A 699 0.44 23.18 36.56
N SER A 700 0.13 22.14 37.35
CA SER A 700 0.70 21.97 38.70
C SER A 700 2.22 21.77 38.64
N MET A 701 2.72 20.93 37.72
CA MET A 701 4.15 20.68 37.56
C MET A 701 4.89 21.92 37.03
N ALA A 702 4.26 22.69 36.15
CA ALA A 702 4.76 23.99 35.71
C ALA A 702 4.82 24.99 36.88
N ASN A 703 3.78 25.01 37.72
CA ASN A 703 3.70 25.87 38.90
C ASN A 703 4.69 25.47 40.00
N ASP A 704 4.92 24.18 40.23
CA ASP A 704 5.93 23.69 41.16
C ASP A 704 7.33 24.13 40.71
N ASN A 705 7.60 24.08 39.41
CA ASN A 705 8.84 24.60 38.82
C ASN A 705 8.96 26.12 38.93
N ALA A 706 7.85 26.85 38.79
CA ALA A 706 7.80 28.31 38.96
C ALA A 706 7.97 28.72 40.44
N SER A 707 7.51 27.93 41.40
CA SER A 707 7.57 28.34 42.82
C SER A 707 8.99 28.44 43.41
N ALA A 708 10.00 27.90 42.72
CA ALA A 708 11.40 27.87 43.16
C ALA A 708 12.24 29.09 42.74
N TYR A 709 11.62 30.22 42.35
CA TYR A 709 12.36 31.42 41.97
C TYR A 709 13.20 31.97 43.13
N PRO A 710 14.51 32.20 42.94
CA PRO A 710 15.33 32.85 43.94
C PRO A 710 14.81 34.28 44.18
N THR A 711 14.40 34.59 45.41
CA THR A 711 13.87 35.90 45.82
C THR A 711 14.92 37.02 45.86
N THR A 712 16.11 36.81 45.30
CA THR A 712 17.16 37.84 45.27
C THR A 712 16.78 38.94 44.29
N ALA A 713 16.80 40.19 44.76
CA ALA A 713 16.46 41.38 44.00
C ALA A 713 17.48 41.64 42.87
N TYR A 714 17.29 41.01 41.72
CA TYR A 714 17.91 41.44 40.48
C TYR A 714 16.85 41.84 39.46
N ASP A 715 17.22 42.72 38.54
CA ASP A 715 16.37 43.18 37.44
C ASP A 715 16.64 42.30 36.20
N PRO A 716 15.77 41.32 35.88
CA PRO A 716 16.01 40.39 34.77
C PRO A 716 16.07 41.12 33.42
N ALA A 717 15.38 42.25 33.27
CA ALA A 717 15.37 43.02 32.04
C ALA A 717 16.73 43.67 31.77
N ALA A 718 17.37 44.22 32.81
CA ALA A 718 18.71 44.81 32.70
C ALA A 718 19.77 43.74 32.36
N VAL A 719 19.69 42.56 32.96
CA VAL A 719 20.60 41.43 32.65
C VAL A 719 20.38 40.94 31.23
N MET A 720 19.12 40.81 30.79
CA MET A 720 18.80 40.38 29.42
C MET A 720 19.33 41.35 28.36
N GLN A 721 19.24 42.65 28.61
CA GLN A 721 19.80 43.66 27.71
C GLN A 721 21.34 43.55 27.60
N SER A 722 22.02 43.15 28.69
CA SER A 722 23.47 42.89 28.68
C SER A 722 23.86 41.59 27.99
N ILE A 723 22.96 40.59 27.96
CA ILE A 723 23.17 39.34 27.21
C ILE A 723 22.99 39.59 25.72
N GLN A 724 21.98 40.37 25.31
CA GLN A 724 21.73 40.70 23.90
C GLN A 724 22.88 41.48 23.24
N SER A 725 23.66 42.24 24.02
CA SER A 725 24.85 42.92 23.53
C SER A 725 26.10 42.03 23.49
N ASN A 726 26.03 40.82 24.03
CA ASN A 726 27.09 39.81 24.03
C ASN A 726 26.66 38.56 23.22
N PRO A 727 27.15 38.39 21.97
CA PRO A 727 26.78 37.25 21.12
C PRO A 727 27.03 35.88 21.74
N GLU A 728 28.11 35.73 22.53
CA GLU A 728 28.45 34.47 23.21
C GLU A 728 27.46 34.16 24.32
N ALA A 729 27.06 35.17 25.10
CA ALA A 729 26.03 35.01 26.14
C ALA A 729 24.65 34.70 25.53
N THR A 730 24.34 35.31 24.38
CA THR A 730 23.10 35.03 23.64
C THR A 730 23.06 33.60 23.13
N GLU A 731 24.17 33.09 22.57
CA GLU A 731 24.27 31.70 22.14
C GLU A 731 24.19 30.73 23.32
N ALA A 732 24.88 31.02 24.44
CA ALA A 732 24.83 30.21 25.66
C ALA A 732 23.42 30.17 26.28
N LEU A 733 22.70 31.29 26.28
CA LEU A 733 21.31 31.32 26.71
C LEU A 733 20.43 30.47 25.78
N ALA A 734 20.56 30.60 24.47
CA ALA A 734 19.79 29.79 23.51
C ALA A 734 20.07 28.28 23.67
N GLN A 735 21.32 27.89 23.91
CA GLN A 735 21.67 26.50 24.20
C GLN A 735 21.09 26.01 25.52
N THR A 736 21.04 26.88 26.55
CA THR A 736 20.42 26.59 27.84
C THR A 736 18.91 26.38 27.70
N GLN A 737 18.23 27.24 26.94
CA GLN A 737 16.79 27.12 26.67
C GLN A 737 16.48 25.84 25.87
N GLU A 738 17.28 25.51 24.86
CA GLU A 738 17.13 24.26 24.09
C GLU A 738 17.40 23.01 24.96
N SER A 739 18.38 23.08 25.86
CA SER A 739 18.64 21.99 26.81
C SER A 739 17.46 21.79 27.78
N ALA A 740 16.85 22.90 28.23
CA ALA A 740 15.70 22.89 29.11
C ALA A 740 14.46 22.30 28.42
N ARG A 741 14.21 22.64 27.14
CA ARG A 741 13.17 21.99 26.33
C ARG A 741 13.35 20.48 26.25
N ARG A 742 14.56 20.01 25.93
CA ARG A 742 14.85 18.57 25.87
C ARG A 742 14.65 17.88 27.22
N GLN A 743 14.97 18.56 28.32
CA GLN A 743 14.72 18.02 29.66
C GLN A 743 13.22 17.92 29.96
N ALA A 744 12.42 18.90 29.52
CA ALA A 744 10.97 18.84 29.61
C ALA A 744 10.41 17.66 28.79
N ASP A 745 10.86 17.49 27.53
CA ASP A 745 10.48 16.37 26.67
C ASP A 745 10.87 15.02 27.28
N ASP A 746 12.11 14.87 27.74
CA ASP A 746 12.63 13.65 28.37
C ASP A 746 11.81 13.32 29.66
N THR A 747 11.31 14.33 30.37
CA THR A 747 10.45 14.18 31.56
C THR A 747 9.04 13.72 31.20
N LEU A 748 8.40 14.33 30.19
CA LEU A 748 7.08 13.91 29.69
C LEU A 748 7.13 12.47 29.16
N HIS A 749 8.17 12.15 28.39
CA HIS A 749 8.42 10.81 27.88
C HIS A 749 8.60 9.78 29.00
N SER A 750 9.43 10.09 30.00
CA SER A 750 9.64 9.20 31.15
C SER A 750 8.36 8.97 31.95
N ASN A 751 7.56 10.03 32.18
CA ASN A 751 6.27 9.90 32.88
C ASN A 751 5.28 8.99 32.13
N LEU A 752 5.21 9.09 30.79
CA LEU A 752 4.39 8.17 29.99
C LEU A 752 4.86 6.71 30.18
N LEU A 753 6.16 6.47 30.07
CA LEU A 753 6.74 5.12 30.20
C LEU A 753 6.47 4.53 31.59
N TRP A 754 6.60 5.32 32.66
CA TRP A 754 6.29 4.89 34.02
C TRP A 754 4.82 4.50 34.18
N ARG A 755 3.89 5.28 33.61
CA ARG A 755 2.46 4.94 33.67
C ARG A 755 2.12 3.70 32.87
N MET A 756 2.69 3.54 31.67
CA MET A 756 2.51 2.31 30.89
C MET A 756 3.05 1.08 31.64
N ALA A 757 4.19 1.22 32.33
CA ALA A 757 4.78 0.15 33.13
C ALA A 757 3.91 -0.19 34.35
N ASP A 758 3.45 0.82 35.09
CA ASP A 758 2.53 0.66 36.23
C ASP A 758 1.21 0.01 35.81
N ALA A 759 0.62 0.45 34.70
CA ALA A 759 -0.59 -0.15 34.14
C ALA A 759 -0.39 -1.64 33.79
N LYS A 760 0.78 -1.99 33.24
CA LYS A 760 1.11 -3.38 32.94
C LYS A 760 1.31 -4.22 34.20
N LEU A 761 2.02 -3.67 35.17
CA LEU A 761 2.27 -4.33 36.44
C LEU A 761 0.95 -4.55 37.20
N TYR A 762 0.07 -3.55 37.19
CA TYR A 762 -1.27 -3.68 37.77
C TYR A 762 -2.10 -4.77 37.09
N GLN A 763 -2.07 -4.89 35.75
CA GLN A 763 -2.73 -5.99 35.05
C GLN A 763 -2.21 -7.38 35.45
N VAL A 764 -0.97 -7.46 35.91
CA VAL A 764 -0.35 -8.71 36.39
C VAL A 764 -0.64 -8.92 37.87
N ASP A 765 -0.64 -7.85 38.66
CA ASP A 765 -0.93 -7.83 40.09
C ASP A 765 -1.68 -6.54 40.46
N ASN A 766 -2.99 -6.65 40.75
CA ASN A 766 -3.86 -5.53 41.10
C ASN A 766 -3.48 -4.84 42.44
N ASN A 767 -2.42 -5.29 43.12
CA ASN A 767 -1.92 -4.67 44.35
C ASN A 767 -0.88 -3.58 44.09
N ILE A 768 -0.30 -3.55 42.90
CA ILE A 768 0.66 -2.51 42.50
C ILE A 768 -0.04 -1.15 42.65
N PRO A 769 0.51 -0.19 43.42
CA PRO A 769 -0.01 1.18 43.50
C PRO A 769 0.45 2.04 42.31
N ALA A 770 -0.20 3.16 42.08
CA ALA A 770 0.14 4.05 40.97
C ALA A 770 1.38 4.87 41.29
N GLY A 771 2.24 5.10 40.30
CA GLY A 771 3.55 5.71 40.52
C GLY A 771 4.58 4.75 41.09
N PHE A 772 4.28 3.44 41.17
CA PHE A 772 5.17 2.42 41.73
C PHE A 772 6.52 2.41 41.00
N ILE A 773 6.51 2.28 39.67
CA ILE A 773 7.75 2.21 38.87
C ILE A 773 8.54 3.50 38.96
N LYS A 774 7.89 4.67 38.83
CA LYS A 774 8.56 5.96 38.98
C LYS A 774 9.25 6.04 40.33
N THR A 775 8.53 5.76 41.41
CA THR A 775 9.07 5.82 42.78
C THR A 775 10.19 4.80 43.01
N MET A 776 10.05 3.59 42.47
CA MET A 776 11.08 2.55 42.57
C MET A 776 12.37 2.88 41.81
N TYR A 777 12.29 3.60 40.68
CA TYR A 777 13.45 3.98 39.88
C TYR A 777 14.05 5.34 40.27
N SER A 778 13.23 6.36 40.50
CA SER A 778 13.67 7.74 40.73
C SER A 778 13.40 8.27 42.14
N GLY A 779 12.66 7.54 42.98
CA GLY A 779 12.38 7.97 44.36
C GLY A 779 13.57 7.75 45.28
N ASN A 780 13.67 8.53 46.36
CA ASN A 780 14.66 8.32 47.41
C ASN A 780 14.33 7.06 48.25
N GLY A 781 15.23 6.65 49.15
CA GLY A 781 15.05 5.42 49.94
C GLY A 781 13.76 5.38 50.78
N VAL A 782 13.32 6.54 51.29
CA VAL A 782 12.07 6.66 52.05
C VAL A 782 10.86 6.46 51.12
N GLN A 783 10.82 7.16 50.00
CA GLN A 783 9.73 7.06 49.02
C GLN A 783 9.58 5.63 48.47
N ARG A 784 10.70 4.97 48.12
CA ARG A 784 10.70 3.56 47.69
C ARG A 784 10.12 2.64 48.76
N THR A 785 10.46 2.89 50.02
CA THR A 785 9.99 2.07 51.14
C THR A 785 8.50 2.29 51.38
N ILE A 786 8.02 3.54 51.36
CA ILE A 786 6.58 3.85 51.43
C ILE A 786 5.83 3.12 50.31
N MET A 787 6.34 3.17 49.08
CA MET A 787 5.72 2.53 47.93
C MET A 787 5.69 0.99 48.04
N ILE A 788 6.72 0.38 48.62
CA ILE A 788 6.74 -1.06 48.96
C ILE A 788 5.71 -1.37 50.06
N VAL A 789 5.58 -0.50 51.07
CA VAL A 789 4.58 -0.65 52.14
C VAL A 789 3.17 -0.55 51.58
N ASP A 790 2.87 0.43 50.72
CA ASP A 790 1.57 0.60 50.07
C ASP A 790 1.21 -0.62 49.22
N TYR A 791 2.19 -1.14 48.46
CA TYR A 791 2.04 -2.39 47.73
C TYR A 791 1.71 -3.58 48.65
N LEU A 792 2.44 -3.73 49.77
CA LEU A 792 2.17 -4.79 50.75
C LEU A 792 0.82 -4.62 51.44
N GLN A 793 0.40 -3.39 51.74
CA GLN A 793 -0.91 -3.10 52.31
C GLN A 793 -2.03 -3.46 51.32
N ASN A 794 -1.91 -3.05 50.06
CA ASN A 794 -2.85 -3.44 49.01
C ASN A 794 -2.92 -4.96 48.86
N ALA A 795 -1.76 -5.63 48.86
CA ALA A 795 -1.67 -7.08 48.80
C ALA A 795 -2.36 -7.75 49.98
N LEU A 796 -2.11 -7.29 51.21
CA LEU A 796 -2.77 -7.83 52.40
C LEU A 796 -4.28 -7.54 52.42
N HIS A 797 -4.72 -6.39 51.92
CA HIS A 797 -6.12 -6.01 51.85
C HIS A 797 -6.90 -6.79 50.78
N ASN A 798 -6.29 -7.04 49.61
CA ASN A 798 -6.90 -7.79 48.51
C ASN A 798 -6.77 -9.32 48.67
N VAL A 799 -6.07 -9.79 49.70
CA VAL A 799 -6.11 -11.19 50.18
C VAL A 799 -7.44 -11.44 50.92
N SER A 800 -8.58 -11.10 50.30
CA SER A 800 -9.83 -11.78 50.58
C SER A 800 -9.80 -13.10 49.79
N ILE A 801 -9.38 -14.19 50.44
CA ILE A 801 -9.17 -15.45 49.75
C ILE A 801 -10.51 -16.17 49.54
N ASN A 802 -10.67 -16.76 48.36
CA ASN A 802 -11.46 -17.95 48.05
C ASN A 802 -11.36 -19.07 49.13
N GLY A 803 -11.87 -18.86 50.34
CA GLY A 803 -12.05 -19.89 51.36
C GLY A 803 -10.82 -20.28 52.21
N VAL A 804 -9.74 -19.49 52.27
CA VAL A 804 -8.66 -19.73 53.26
C VAL A 804 -8.84 -18.75 54.42
N ILE A 805 -9.23 -19.28 55.57
CA ILE A 805 -9.28 -18.57 56.85
C ILE A 805 -7.83 -18.51 57.40
N PHE A 806 -7.42 -17.39 58.00
CA PHE A 806 -6.15 -17.27 58.72
C PHE A 806 -6.20 -17.91 60.12
N ASP A 807 -6.92 -19.02 60.26
CA ASP A 807 -7.27 -19.69 61.52
C ASP A 807 -6.10 -20.46 62.17
N LYS A 808 -4.89 -20.38 61.63
CA LYS A 808 -3.64 -20.86 62.27
C LYS A 808 -2.48 -19.85 62.24
N ALA A 809 -2.77 -18.56 62.21
CA ALA A 809 -1.76 -17.50 62.12
C ALA A 809 -1.62 -16.67 63.41
N GLU A 810 -1.57 -17.28 64.61
CA GLU A 810 -1.16 -16.55 65.83
C GLU A 810 0.18 -15.81 65.61
N MET A 811 1.13 -16.46 64.93
CA MET A 811 2.42 -15.86 64.59
C MET A 811 2.28 -14.70 63.57
N GLY A 812 1.26 -14.70 62.72
CA GLY A 812 1.03 -13.64 61.73
C GLY A 812 0.36 -12.41 62.32
N ILE A 813 -0.59 -12.59 63.25
CA ILE A 813 -1.32 -11.49 63.89
C ILE A 813 -0.44 -10.76 64.91
N ASP A 814 0.34 -11.47 65.73
CA ASP A 814 1.24 -10.84 66.69
C ASP A 814 2.36 -10.06 66.00
N ILE A 815 2.92 -10.62 64.92
CA ILE A 815 3.95 -9.93 64.14
C ILE A 815 3.34 -8.77 63.35
N TYR A 816 2.14 -8.91 62.81
CA TYR A 816 1.40 -7.80 62.20
C TYR A 816 1.18 -6.66 63.20
N ASN A 817 0.67 -6.96 64.40
CA ASN A 817 0.46 -5.95 65.45
C ASN A 817 1.77 -5.30 65.90
N GLN A 818 2.88 -6.06 65.98
CA GLN A 818 4.21 -5.53 66.29
C GLN A 818 4.75 -4.63 65.17
N ILE A 819 4.53 -4.98 63.91
CA ILE A 819 4.92 -4.14 62.76
C ILE A 819 4.04 -2.89 62.69
N THR A 820 2.74 -3.00 62.90
CA THR A 820 1.85 -1.84 62.95
C THR A 820 2.22 -0.91 64.10
N SER A 821 2.56 -1.46 65.27
CA SER A 821 3.06 -0.66 66.41
C SER A 821 4.42 -0.02 66.09
N PHE A 822 5.32 -0.73 65.40
CA PHE A 822 6.58 -0.17 64.90
C PHE A 822 6.33 0.97 63.91
N MET A 823 5.40 0.82 62.96
CA MET A 823 5.11 1.85 61.96
C MET A 823 4.47 3.10 62.57
N GLN A 824 3.80 2.99 63.72
CA GLN A 824 3.24 4.12 64.47
C GLN A 824 4.31 4.92 65.23
N ASP A 825 5.35 4.25 65.76
CA ASP A 825 6.49 4.92 66.43
C ASP A 825 7.81 4.15 66.22
N PRO A 826 8.47 4.33 65.06
CA PRO A 826 9.67 3.56 64.69
C PRO A 826 10.88 3.83 65.60
N GLN A 827 10.91 5.00 66.25
CA GLN A 827 12.04 5.47 67.05
C GLN A 827 12.02 4.86 68.46
N SER A 828 10.84 4.68 69.06
CA SER A 828 10.70 4.13 70.41
C SER A 828 10.56 2.60 70.46
N PHE A 829 10.28 1.96 69.32
CA PHE A 829 10.07 0.52 69.25
C PHE A 829 11.38 -0.27 69.39
N ASP A 830 11.37 -1.27 70.28
CA ASP A 830 12.55 -2.12 70.56
C ASP A 830 12.76 -3.21 69.49
N LEU A 831 13.12 -2.76 68.30
CA LEU A 831 13.46 -3.62 67.16
C LEU A 831 14.69 -4.52 67.45
N ASP A 832 15.59 -4.08 68.35
CA ASP A 832 16.84 -4.79 68.64
C ASP A 832 16.57 -6.08 69.41
N SER A 833 15.57 -6.09 70.29
CA SER A 833 15.11 -7.31 70.97
C SER A 833 14.50 -8.33 70.01
N LEU A 834 13.74 -7.90 69.00
CA LEU A 834 13.18 -8.81 67.99
C LEU A 834 14.27 -9.44 67.11
N LEU A 835 15.32 -8.67 66.78
CA LEU A 835 16.46 -9.18 66.04
C LEU A 835 17.27 -10.17 66.89
N LYS A 836 17.56 -9.82 68.14
CA LYS A 836 18.30 -10.68 69.09
C LYS A 836 17.59 -12.00 69.39
N ASN A 837 16.26 -12.00 69.46
CA ASN A 837 15.47 -13.19 69.73
C ASN A 837 15.26 -14.08 68.47
N GLY A 838 15.76 -13.65 67.30
CA GLY A 838 15.57 -14.33 66.03
C GLY A 838 14.13 -14.27 65.50
N ASP A 839 13.27 -13.45 66.11
CA ASP A 839 11.86 -13.32 65.69
C ASP A 839 11.74 -12.54 64.38
N LEU A 840 12.64 -11.57 64.16
CA LEU A 840 12.81 -10.88 62.88
C LEU A 840 13.26 -11.83 61.76
N ASP A 841 14.13 -12.80 62.05
CA ASP A 841 14.55 -13.80 61.06
C ASP A 841 13.44 -14.80 60.75
N LYS A 842 12.67 -15.22 61.76
CA LYS A 842 11.46 -16.05 61.55
C LYS A 842 10.46 -15.29 60.69
N PHE A 843 10.24 -14.01 60.97
CA PHE A 843 9.35 -13.18 60.17
C PHE A 843 9.87 -12.99 58.75
N ASN A 844 11.15 -12.68 58.58
CA ASN A 844 11.76 -12.50 57.27
C ASN A 844 11.71 -13.80 56.44
N ASN A 845 11.94 -14.97 57.05
CA ASN A 845 11.80 -16.26 56.37
C ASN A 845 10.34 -16.60 56.03
N TRP A 846 9.41 -16.31 56.93
CA TRP A 846 7.98 -16.48 56.69
C TRP A 846 7.51 -15.56 55.55
N ALA A 847 7.87 -14.28 55.60
CA ALA A 847 7.56 -13.27 54.61
C ALA A 847 8.20 -13.64 53.26
N SER A 848 9.50 -13.94 53.21
CA SER A 848 10.17 -14.41 52.00
C SER A 848 9.53 -15.66 51.40
N GLY A 849 8.99 -16.59 52.19
CA GLY A 849 8.31 -17.78 51.70
C GLY A 849 6.86 -17.55 51.25
N LYS A 850 6.10 -16.70 51.96
CA LYS A 850 4.69 -16.41 51.65
C LYS A 850 4.56 -15.32 50.60
N LEU A 851 5.26 -14.21 50.76
CA LEU A 851 5.45 -13.21 49.72
C LEU A 851 6.19 -13.81 48.53
N GLY A 852 7.11 -14.76 48.76
CA GLY A 852 7.70 -15.58 47.70
C GLY A 852 6.71 -16.13 46.67
N ASN A 853 5.66 -16.76 47.20
CA ASN A 853 4.60 -17.35 46.39
C ASN A 853 3.59 -16.33 45.88
N LEU A 854 3.36 -15.24 46.61
CA LEU A 854 2.42 -14.18 46.25
C LEU A 854 2.98 -13.26 45.14
N LEU A 855 4.22 -12.81 45.32
CA LEU A 855 4.96 -11.91 44.44
C LEU A 855 5.52 -12.62 43.20
N GLY A 856 5.50 -13.95 43.18
CA GLY A 856 6.17 -14.76 42.16
C GLY A 856 7.71 -14.71 42.25
N PHE A 857 8.26 -14.15 43.32
CA PHE A 857 9.69 -14.16 43.64
C PHE A 857 9.92 -14.12 45.16
N ASN A 858 10.93 -14.84 45.65
CA ASN A 858 11.33 -14.80 47.05
C ASN A 858 12.07 -13.48 47.37
N LEU A 859 11.66 -12.80 48.45
CA LEU A 859 12.43 -11.69 49.01
C LEU A 859 13.78 -12.21 49.50
N GLN A 860 14.85 -11.41 49.29
CA GLN A 860 16.18 -11.77 49.78
C GLN A 860 16.18 -11.85 51.32
N PRO A 861 16.97 -12.76 51.92
CA PRO A 861 17.17 -12.75 53.36
C PRO A 861 17.65 -11.38 53.85
N GLY A 862 17.03 -10.85 54.89
CA GLY A 862 17.32 -9.54 55.47
C GLY A 862 16.46 -8.39 54.97
N THR A 863 15.71 -8.51 53.86
CA THR A 863 14.91 -7.42 53.28
C THR A 863 14.04 -6.70 54.30
N ILE A 864 13.24 -7.47 55.05
CA ILE A 864 12.30 -6.91 56.02
C ILE A 864 13.07 -6.25 57.16
N THR A 865 14.13 -6.90 57.64
CA THR A 865 15.01 -6.37 58.68
C THR A 865 15.60 -5.03 58.25
N SER A 866 16.05 -4.91 57.02
CA SER A 866 16.63 -3.68 56.46
C SER A 866 15.60 -2.56 56.28
N VAL A 867 14.36 -2.87 55.91
CA VAL A 867 13.26 -1.89 55.91
C VAL A 867 13.03 -1.33 57.30
N LEU A 868 12.88 -2.21 58.31
CA LEU A 868 12.59 -1.80 59.68
C LEU A 868 13.76 -1.02 60.30
N TYR A 869 15.00 -1.45 60.07
CA TYR A 869 16.16 -0.69 60.54
C TYR A 869 16.38 0.62 59.78
N GLY A 870 15.98 0.70 58.51
CA GLY A 870 16.00 1.95 57.76
C GLY A 870 15.04 2.99 58.33
N PHE A 871 13.82 2.57 58.72
CA PHE A 871 12.87 3.42 59.44
C PHE A 871 13.37 3.85 60.82
N LYS A 872 13.96 2.92 61.60
CA LYS A 872 14.50 3.22 62.93
C LYS A 872 15.70 4.17 62.89
N SER A 873 16.59 4.00 61.92
CA SER A 873 17.84 4.78 61.80
C SER A 873 17.69 6.05 60.96
N GLY A 874 16.63 6.16 60.15
CA GLY A 874 16.50 7.20 59.13
C GLY A 874 17.41 7.00 57.91
N SER A 875 18.10 5.85 57.79
CA SER A 875 19.03 5.58 56.68
C SER A 875 18.77 4.21 56.06
N PHE A 876 18.37 4.21 54.77
CA PHE A 876 18.16 2.99 53.98
C PHE A 876 19.38 2.58 53.14
N THR A 877 20.42 3.41 53.15
CA THR A 877 21.58 3.29 52.26
C THR A 877 22.79 2.67 52.93
N ASN A 878 22.95 2.89 54.25
CA ASN A 878 24.11 2.41 55.00
C ASN A 878 23.81 1.07 55.69
N ASP A 879 24.77 0.15 55.65
CA ASP A 879 24.71 -1.07 56.47
C ASP A 879 24.75 -0.68 57.95
N ILE A 880 23.85 -1.25 58.76
CA ILE A 880 23.70 -0.89 60.17
C ILE A 880 24.31 -1.97 61.04
N THR A 881 25.25 -1.59 61.90
CA THR A 881 25.80 -2.51 62.90
C THR A 881 24.95 -2.46 64.15
N VAL A 882 24.23 -3.55 64.46
CA VAL A 882 23.36 -3.63 65.64
C VAL A 882 24.18 -4.14 66.84
N PRO A 883 24.27 -3.38 67.94
CA PRO A 883 25.03 -3.79 69.12
C PRO A 883 24.52 -5.13 69.71
N GLY A 884 25.39 -6.15 69.67
CA GLY A 884 25.15 -7.47 70.27
C GLY A 884 24.64 -8.57 69.33
N VAL A 885 24.47 -8.29 68.02
CA VAL A 885 24.04 -9.31 67.03
C VAL A 885 25.21 -9.84 66.18
N GLY A 886 26.39 -9.21 66.22
CA GLY A 886 27.61 -9.68 65.54
C GLY A 886 27.61 -9.48 64.01
N ASP A 887 26.44 -9.59 63.37
CA ASP A 887 26.24 -9.38 61.94
C ASP A 887 25.75 -7.96 61.63
N GLN A 888 26.21 -7.41 60.50
CA GLN A 888 25.70 -6.14 59.97
C GLN A 888 24.37 -6.38 59.26
N VAL A 889 23.34 -5.61 59.63
CA VAL A 889 22.09 -5.53 58.86
C VAL A 889 22.43 -4.82 57.56
N LYS A 890 22.43 -5.58 56.46
CA LYS A 890 22.71 -5.04 55.12
C LYS A 890 21.65 -4.01 54.75
N SER A 891 22.04 -2.88 54.17
CA SER A 891 21.09 -1.86 53.74
C SER A 891 20.21 -2.36 52.58
N LEU A 892 19.07 -1.70 52.33
CA LEU A 892 18.25 -2.06 51.16
C LEU A 892 19.02 -1.86 49.86
N THR A 893 19.88 -0.83 49.80
CA THR A 893 20.80 -0.63 48.68
C THR A 893 21.70 -1.85 48.50
N THR A 894 22.34 -2.33 49.57
CA THR A 894 23.22 -3.50 49.52
C THR A 894 22.46 -4.78 49.13
N ILE A 895 21.23 -4.97 49.61
CA ILE A 895 20.43 -6.17 49.32
C ILE A 895 19.89 -6.17 47.88
N TYR A 896 19.51 -5.01 47.34
CA TYR A 896 18.70 -4.93 46.12
C TYR A 896 19.37 -4.33 44.88
N LYS A 897 20.58 -3.77 44.98
CA LYS A 897 21.29 -3.14 43.84
C LYS A 897 21.40 -4.04 42.61
N ASP A 898 21.67 -5.34 42.81
CA ASP A 898 21.77 -6.31 41.71
C ASP A 898 20.47 -7.10 41.46
N TRP A 899 19.61 -7.21 42.49
CA TRP A 899 18.42 -8.05 42.44
C TRP A 899 17.26 -7.39 41.71
N ALA A 900 16.99 -6.10 41.92
CA ALA A 900 15.80 -5.44 41.39
C ALA A 900 15.84 -5.41 39.86
N ILE A 901 17.00 -5.04 39.32
CA ILE A 901 17.21 -4.99 37.89
C ILE A 901 17.16 -6.42 37.29
N GLY A 902 17.81 -7.41 37.91
CA GLY A 902 17.81 -8.79 37.39
C GLY A 902 16.44 -9.49 37.44
N LYS A 903 15.61 -9.21 38.46
CA LYS A 903 14.28 -9.82 38.60
C LYS A 903 13.19 -9.10 37.82
N ILE A 904 13.17 -7.77 37.80
CA ILE A 904 12.23 -7.00 36.97
C ILE A 904 12.44 -7.36 35.49
N THR A 905 13.69 -7.44 35.06
CA THR A 905 14.01 -7.80 33.67
C THR A 905 13.71 -9.27 33.36
N GLY A 906 14.02 -10.20 34.27
CA GLY A 906 13.66 -11.61 34.11
C GLY A 906 12.13 -11.87 34.13
N TRP A 907 11.39 -11.11 34.92
CA TRP A 907 9.92 -11.10 34.88
C TRP A 907 9.41 -10.53 33.55
N ALA A 908 9.95 -9.40 33.10
CA ALA A 908 9.55 -8.75 31.86
C ALA A 908 9.86 -9.64 30.64
N ASP A 909 11.00 -10.33 30.65
CA ASP A 909 11.32 -11.35 29.65
C ASP A 909 10.23 -12.42 29.58
N LYS A 910 9.81 -12.97 30.73
CA LYS A 910 8.76 -13.98 30.81
C LYS A 910 7.38 -13.44 30.37
N ALA A 911 7.03 -12.22 30.80
CA ALA A 911 5.75 -11.59 30.50
C ALA A 911 5.61 -11.20 29.02
N LEU A 912 6.73 -10.83 28.38
CA LEU A 912 6.79 -10.47 26.96
C LEU A 912 7.11 -11.66 26.05
N GLY A 913 7.35 -12.86 26.61
CA GLY A 913 7.74 -14.05 25.86
C GLY A 913 9.14 -13.95 25.22
N LEU A 914 10.01 -13.12 25.80
CA LEU A 914 11.39 -12.91 25.35
C LEU A 914 12.35 -13.91 26.03
N PRO A 915 13.51 -14.21 25.41
CA PRO A 915 14.56 -14.99 26.06
C PRO A 915 15.03 -14.33 27.37
N SER A 916 15.28 -15.11 28.41
CA SER A 916 15.78 -14.60 29.69
C SER A 916 17.07 -13.78 29.52
N GLY A 917 17.12 -12.59 30.10
CA GLY A 917 18.17 -11.59 29.96
C GLY A 917 17.94 -10.56 28.85
N SER A 918 16.88 -10.66 28.04
CA SER A 918 16.66 -9.76 26.89
C SER A 918 16.30 -8.34 27.33
N VAL A 919 15.37 -8.20 28.27
CA VAL A 919 14.98 -6.90 28.83
C VAL A 919 16.14 -6.31 29.65
N PHE A 920 16.95 -7.13 30.31
CA PHE A 920 18.16 -6.66 31.00
C PHE A 920 19.18 -6.10 30.01
N THR A 921 19.38 -6.82 28.91
CA THR A 921 20.25 -6.38 27.82
C THR A 921 19.74 -5.06 27.24
N ALA A 922 18.44 -4.95 26.96
CA ALA A 922 17.81 -3.71 26.49
C ALA A 922 18.01 -2.54 27.47
N TYR A 923 17.80 -2.79 28.77
CA TYR A 923 17.99 -1.79 29.83
C TYR A 923 19.46 -1.36 29.95
N SER A 924 20.41 -2.30 29.89
CA SER A 924 21.84 -1.99 29.90
C SER A 924 22.27 -1.17 28.67
N MET A 925 21.70 -1.45 27.50
CA MET A 925 21.91 -0.66 26.28
C MET A 925 21.35 0.75 26.42
N TYR A 926 20.16 0.91 27.01
CA TYR A 926 19.60 2.22 27.31
C TYR A 926 20.47 3.01 28.29
N ARG A 927 20.93 2.41 29.39
CA ARG A 927 21.84 3.06 30.34
C ARG A 927 23.15 3.49 29.67
N ASN A 928 23.74 2.61 28.86
CA ASN A 928 24.95 2.93 28.11
C ASN A 928 24.69 4.07 27.11
N TYR A 929 23.51 4.10 26.47
CA TYR A 929 23.11 5.16 25.56
C TYR A 929 22.96 6.51 26.26
N ALA A 930 22.28 6.54 27.41
CA ALA A 930 22.13 7.74 28.23
C ALA A 930 23.50 8.27 28.67
N ALA A 931 24.36 7.40 29.22
CA ALA A 931 25.72 7.75 29.63
C ALA A 931 26.58 8.26 28.45
N ALA A 932 26.45 7.66 27.26
CA ALA A 932 27.18 8.11 26.07
C ALA A 932 26.64 9.44 25.51
N ARG A 933 25.32 9.70 25.60
CA ARG A 933 24.71 10.98 25.22
C ARG A 933 25.19 12.09 26.17
N GLU A 934 25.24 11.79 27.47
CA GLU A 934 25.76 12.70 28.49
C GLU A 934 27.26 12.96 28.29
N ALA A 935 28.07 11.92 28.02
CA ALA A 935 29.49 12.07 27.70
C ALA A 935 29.71 12.92 26.45
N LEU A 936 28.87 12.80 25.41
CA LEU A 936 28.94 13.65 24.22
C LEU A 936 28.56 15.09 24.53
N PHE A 937 27.57 15.29 25.38
CA PHE A 937 27.15 16.62 25.80
C PHE A 937 28.26 17.32 26.62
N ALA A 938 28.81 16.63 27.62
CA ALA A 938 29.95 17.10 28.39
C ALA A 938 31.17 17.37 27.48
N ALA A 939 31.45 16.49 26.52
CA ALA A 939 32.54 16.68 25.57
C ALA A 939 32.33 17.88 24.64
N LYS A 940 31.09 18.18 24.23
CA LYS A 940 30.78 19.35 23.40
C LYS A 940 30.96 20.67 24.14
N ASN A 941 30.68 20.68 25.44
CA ASN A 941 30.71 21.91 26.22
C ASN A 941 32.08 22.15 26.86
N PHE A 942 32.78 21.08 27.24
CA PHE A 942 34.00 21.16 28.05
C PHE A 942 35.19 20.38 27.48
N GLY A 943 34.95 19.52 26.49
CA GLY A 943 35.96 18.63 25.90
C GLY A 943 36.69 19.23 24.71
N SER A 944 37.84 18.66 24.39
CA SER A 944 38.54 18.94 23.14
C SER A 944 37.78 18.38 21.93
N ALA A 945 38.13 18.83 20.72
CA ALA A 945 37.56 18.26 19.48
C ALA A 945 37.76 16.72 19.38
N ALA A 946 38.81 16.19 20.00
CA ALA A 946 39.06 14.76 20.10
C ALA A 946 38.06 14.08 21.06
N ASP A 947 37.74 14.70 22.20
CA ASP A 947 36.74 14.19 23.14
C ASP A 947 35.34 14.18 22.52
N VAL A 948 34.99 15.21 21.74
CA VAL A 948 33.72 15.25 20.99
C VAL A 948 33.65 14.10 19.99
N THR A 949 34.76 13.83 19.30
CA THR A 949 34.84 12.75 18.30
C THR A 949 34.76 11.38 18.97
N ASN A 950 35.46 11.18 20.08
CA ASN A 950 35.44 9.93 20.85
C ASN A 950 34.07 9.66 21.47
N ALA A 951 33.46 10.66 22.11
CA ALA A 951 32.13 10.54 22.69
C ALA A 951 31.05 10.32 21.61
N ARG A 952 31.21 10.93 20.43
CA ARG A 952 30.32 10.71 19.28
C ARG A 952 30.46 9.29 18.73
N ALA A 953 31.69 8.81 18.56
CA ALA A 953 31.96 7.44 18.13
C ALA A 953 31.39 6.41 19.13
N ASN A 954 31.50 6.67 20.43
CA ASN A 954 30.89 5.83 21.47
C ASN A 954 29.36 5.84 21.39
N LEU A 955 28.74 7.01 21.23
CA LEU A 955 27.29 7.13 21.06
C LEU A 955 26.80 6.39 19.80
N ASP A 956 27.51 6.54 18.68
CA ASP A 956 27.16 5.88 17.42
C ASP A 956 27.31 4.34 17.52
N SER A 957 28.34 3.86 18.22
CA SER A 957 28.53 2.43 18.50
C SER A 957 27.38 1.85 19.34
N ILE A 958 26.93 2.57 20.37
CA ILE A 958 25.83 2.15 21.23
C ILE A 958 24.49 2.22 20.49
N LYS A 959 24.25 3.26 19.67
CA LYS A 959 23.08 3.34 18.79
C LYS A 959 23.00 2.15 17.83
N ALA A 960 24.11 1.81 17.17
CA ALA A 960 24.16 0.67 16.27
C ALA A 960 23.84 -0.65 17.00
N SER A 961 24.38 -0.82 18.22
CA SER A 961 24.12 -2.00 19.05
C SER A 961 22.66 -2.11 19.51
N ALA A 962 22.06 -0.99 19.93
CA ALA A 962 20.66 -0.93 20.35
C ALA A 962 19.68 -1.16 19.19
N ILE A 963 19.93 -0.55 18.03
CA ILE A 963 19.09 -0.77 16.83
C ILE A 963 19.19 -2.22 16.36
N ALA A 964 20.40 -2.79 16.32
CA ALA A 964 20.59 -4.20 15.96
C ALA A 964 19.83 -5.13 16.92
N PHE A 965 19.88 -4.84 18.23
CA PHE A 965 19.13 -5.59 19.24
C PHE A 965 17.60 -5.50 19.02
N VAL A 966 17.05 -4.29 18.85
CA VAL A 966 15.61 -4.07 18.64
C VAL A 966 15.14 -4.70 17.33
N VAL A 967 15.91 -4.58 16.25
CA VAL A 967 15.59 -5.19 14.97
C VAL A 967 15.56 -6.71 15.08
N ASN A 968 16.53 -7.30 15.78
CA ASN A 968 16.57 -8.74 16.02
C ASN A 968 15.44 -9.21 16.94
N LEU A 969 15.05 -8.41 17.93
CA LEU A 969 13.98 -8.75 18.86
C LEU A 969 12.59 -8.66 18.19
N VAL A 970 12.30 -7.54 17.51
CA VAL A 970 10.97 -7.20 16.97
C VAL A 970 10.71 -7.85 15.62
N PHE A 971 11.73 -7.90 14.76
CA PHE A 971 11.58 -8.34 13.38
C PHE A 971 12.16 -9.73 13.11
N SER A 972 12.58 -10.52 14.12
CA SER A 972 13.13 -11.87 13.91
C SER A 972 12.25 -12.75 13.01
N LYS A 973 10.93 -12.70 13.18
CA LYS A 973 9.98 -13.43 12.32
C LYS A 973 9.89 -12.87 10.90
N GLN A 974 9.79 -11.55 10.73
CA GLN A 974 9.71 -10.90 9.41
C GLN A 974 11.04 -11.00 8.65
N ILE A 975 12.16 -10.89 9.35
CA ILE A 975 13.52 -11.11 8.83
C ILE A 975 13.68 -12.57 8.43
N GLY A 976 13.22 -13.53 9.25
CA GLY A 976 13.21 -14.94 8.86
C GLY A 976 12.33 -15.24 7.64
N GLN A 977 11.19 -14.55 7.49
CA GLN A 977 10.35 -14.64 6.30
C GLN A 977 11.01 -14.00 5.07
N PHE A 978 11.70 -12.87 5.26
CA PHE A 978 12.45 -12.18 4.22
C PHE A 978 13.65 -13.01 3.75
N GLU A 979 14.48 -13.51 4.68
CA GLU A 979 15.59 -14.44 4.41
C GLU A 979 15.12 -15.64 3.59
N ASN A 980 13.99 -16.24 3.97
CA ASN A 980 13.37 -17.32 3.20
C ASN A 980 12.92 -16.88 1.79
N ALA A 981 12.38 -15.67 1.65
CA ALA A 981 11.91 -15.16 0.37
C ALA A 981 13.06 -14.88 -0.63
N ILE A 982 14.22 -14.45 -0.13
CA ILE A 982 15.40 -14.15 -0.96
C ILE A 982 16.45 -15.26 -0.97
N GLY A 983 16.17 -16.40 -0.33
CA GLY A 983 17.05 -17.57 -0.29
C GLY A 983 18.34 -17.35 0.50
N LEU A 984 18.34 -16.42 1.45
CA LEU A 984 19.44 -16.24 2.39
C LEU A 984 19.37 -17.32 3.48
N VAL A 985 20.54 -17.65 4.04
CA VAL A 985 20.61 -18.57 5.18
C VAL A 985 19.91 -17.94 6.39
N PRO A 986 19.01 -18.68 7.10
CA PRO A 986 18.33 -18.17 8.28
C PRO A 986 19.30 -17.57 9.30
N GLY A 987 19.05 -16.33 9.73
CA GLY A 987 19.91 -15.55 10.61
C GLY A 987 20.96 -14.67 9.92
N THR A 988 21.01 -14.61 8.59
CA THR A 988 21.94 -13.71 7.86
C THR A 988 21.32 -12.38 7.44
N GLY A 989 20.00 -12.28 7.37
CA GLY A 989 19.24 -11.06 7.16
C GLY A 989 19.34 -10.11 8.35
N SER A 990 19.39 -10.61 9.58
CA SER A 990 19.73 -9.81 10.76
C SER A 990 21.15 -9.23 10.67
N MET A 991 22.12 -10.03 10.22
CA MET A 991 23.49 -9.56 9.91
C MET A 991 23.49 -8.50 8.82
N LEU A 992 22.74 -8.69 7.74
CA LEU A 992 22.65 -7.72 6.63
C LEU A 992 22.06 -6.38 7.08
N VAL A 993 20.97 -6.41 7.85
CA VAL A 993 20.35 -5.21 8.40
C VAL A 993 21.29 -4.52 9.40
N THR A 994 21.97 -5.29 10.25
CA THR A 994 23.00 -4.77 11.16
C THR A 994 24.13 -4.09 10.39
N MET A 995 24.64 -4.70 9.31
CA MET A 995 25.70 -4.14 8.48
C MET A 995 25.27 -2.89 7.70
N LEU A 996 24.01 -2.82 7.28
CA LEU A 996 23.44 -1.62 6.65
C LEU A 996 23.36 -0.43 7.62
N ILE A 997 23.17 -0.71 8.91
CA ILE A 997 22.98 0.30 9.95
C ILE A 997 24.32 0.70 10.59
N SER A 998 25.21 -0.25 10.87
CA SER A 998 26.51 -0.02 11.51
C SER A 998 27.64 0.33 10.52
N GLY A 999 27.37 0.26 9.21
CA GLY A 999 28.39 0.33 8.17
C GLY A 999 29.05 -1.02 7.86
N PHE A 1000 29.55 -1.17 6.63
CA PHE A 1000 30.13 -2.41 6.13
C PHE A 1000 31.55 -2.63 6.67
N ASN A 1001 31.68 -3.40 7.76
CA ASN A 1001 32.98 -3.92 8.20
C ASN A 1001 33.39 -5.11 7.29
N PRO A 1002 34.62 -5.12 6.73
CA PRO A 1002 35.12 -6.19 5.85
C PRO A 1002 34.98 -7.61 6.44
N VAL A 1003 35.13 -7.75 7.77
CA VAL A 1003 35.01 -9.03 8.47
C VAL A 1003 33.56 -9.53 8.46
N SER A 1004 32.60 -8.64 8.72
CA SER A 1004 31.17 -8.97 8.68
C SER A 1004 30.71 -9.31 7.25
N VAL A 1005 31.26 -8.64 6.23
CA VAL A 1005 31.03 -8.98 4.81
C VAL A 1005 31.56 -10.37 4.50
N ALA A 1006 32.77 -10.69 4.94
CA ALA A 1006 33.36 -12.00 4.71
C ALA A 1006 32.55 -13.13 5.37
N ILE A 1007 32.07 -12.94 6.61
CA ILE A 1007 31.24 -13.93 7.32
C ILE A 1007 29.87 -14.08 6.65
N PHE A 1008 29.22 -12.98 6.27
CA PHE A 1008 27.94 -13.01 5.54
C PHE A 1008 28.05 -13.74 4.20
N VAL A 1009 29.13 -13.49 3.46
CA VAL A 1009 29.44 -14.14 2.19
C VAL A 1009 29.70 -15.63 2.40
N LEU A 1010 30.53 -16.00 3.39
CA LEU A 1010 30.83 -17.41 3.70
C LEU A 1010 29.59 -18.20 4.15
N MET A 1011 28.75 -17.61 5.02
CA MET A 1011 27.52 -18.25 5.48
C MET A 1011 26.54 -18.50 4.32
N ASN A 1012 26.38 -17.54 3.40
CA ASN A 1012 25.48 -17.69 2.26
C ASN A 1012 26.05 -18.53 1.11
N LEU A 1013 27.39 -18.63 0.97
CA LEU A 1013 28.04 -19.51 -0.01
C LEU A 1013 28.09 -20.97 0.44
N PHE A 1014 28.22 -21.24 1.74
CA PHE A 1014 28.47 -22.60 2.26
C PHE A 1014 27.37 -23.16 3.18
N GLY A 1015 26.37 -22.36 3.59
CA GLY A 1015 25.25 -22.82 4.41
C GLY A 1015 24.21 -23.59 3.60
N VAL A 1016 24.31 -24.92 3.59
CA VAL A 1016 23.34 -25.80 2.92
C VAL A 1016 22.31 -26.33 3.92
N TYR A 1017 21.16 -25.67 4.00
CA TYR A 1017 19.89 -26.33 4.33
C TYR A 1017 18.82 -25.85 3.34
N LYS A 1018 18.69 -26.53 2.20
CA LYS A 1018 17.52 -26.35 1.33
C LYS A 1018 16.33 -27.03 1.99
N THR A 1019 15.42 -26.26 2.59
CA THR A 1019 14.07 -26.75 2.91
C THR A 1019 13.35 -27.08 1.61
N VAL A 1020 13.20 -28.38 1.31
CA VAL A 1020 12.45 -28.86 0.14
C VAL A 1020 11.02 -29.16 0.58
N ILE A 1021 10.06 -28.30 0.23
CA ILE A 1021 8.64 -28.65 0.37
C ILE A 1021 8.27 -29.54 -0.82
N THR A 1022 7.98 -30.80 -0.54
CA THR A 1022 7.49 -31.77 -1.51
C THR A 1022 6.00 -32.06 -1.26
N CYS A 1023 5.20 -32.00 -2.31
CA CYS A 1023 3.79 -32.35 -2.32
C CYS A 1023 3.62 -33.72 -2.99
N THR A 1024 2.65 -34.52 -2.53
CA THR A 1024 2.23 -35.78 -3.19
C THR A 1024 0.81 -35.64 -3.72
N ALA A 1025 0.44 -36.48 -4.69
CA ALA A 1025 -0.90 -36.50 -5.28
C ALA A 1025 -1.98 -37.06 -4.31
N ASP A 1026 -1.57 -37.61 -3.18
CA ASP A 1026 -2.46 -38.35 -2.28
C ASP A 1026 -3.24 -37.42 -1.34
N GLY A 1027 -2.99 -36.11 -1.39
CA GLY A 1027 -3.77 -35.09 -0.67
C GLY A 1027 -3.55 -35.05 0.84
N TYR A 1028 -2.77 -35.97 1.40
CA TYR A 1028 -2.37 -35.93 2.81
C TYR A 1028 -1.30 -34.85 3.00
N TYR A 1029 -1.66 -33.82 3.76
CA TYR A 1029 -0.67 -32.92 4.36
C TYR A 1029 0.26 -33.79 5.21
N PRO A 1030 1.56 -33.89 4.90
CA PRO A 1030 2.46 -34.64 5.75
C PRO A 1030 2.44 -33.96 7.13
N ARG A 1031 1.90 -34.64 8.13
CA ARG A 1031 2.37 -34.44 9.49
C ARG A 1031 3.87 -34.75 9.44
N ILE A 1032 4.70 -33.85 9.97
CA ILE A 1032 6.17 -33.88 9.86
C ILE A 1032 6.75 -35.23 10.36
N ASP A 1033 5.94 -35.98 11.09
CA ASP A 1033 6.24 -37.15 11.89
C ASP A 1033 5.83 -38.51 11.27
N GLN A 1034 5.02 -38.57 10.19
CA GLN A 1034 4.66 -39.86 9.55
C GLN A 1034 4.53 -39.78 8.02
N LYS A 1035 5.39 -40.52 7.30
CA LYS A 1035 5.29 -40.75 5.86
C LYS A 1035 4.06 -41.63 5.58
N PRO A 1036 3.18 -41.31 4.60
CA PRO A 1036 2.04 -42.16 4.28
C PRO A 1036 2.49 -43.58 3.92
N ASP A 1037 1.82 -44.59 4.46
CA ASP A 1037 2.06 -45.99 4.10
C ASP A 1037 1.49 -46.24 2.68
N PRO A 1038 2.34 -46.48 1.67
CA PRO A 1038 1.90 -46.67 0.28
C PRO A 1038 1.10 -47.96 0.07
N THR A 1039 0.98 -48.83 1.09
CA THR A 1039 0.10 -50.02 1.06
C THR A 1039 -1.32 -49.72 1.53
N VAL A 1040 -1.56 -48.56 2.16
CA VAL A 1040 -2.87 -48.12 2.69
C VAL A 1040 -3.41 -46.92 1.91
N SER A 1041 -2.55 -46.09 1.34
CA SER A 1041 -2.93 -44.93 0.52
C SER A 1041 -2.84 -45.23 -0.98
N ASP A 1042 -3.89 -44.84 -1.71
CA ASP A 1042 -4.04 -44.86 -3.18
C ASP A 1042 -2.75 -44.44 -3.93
N ASN A 1043 -1.97 -45.42 -4.41
CA ASN A 1043 -0.61 -45.23 -4.92
C ASN A 1043 -0.64 -44.76 -6.39
N SER A 1044 -0.64 -43.44 -6.56
CA SER A 1044 -0.91 -42.79 -7.85
C SER A 1044 0.16 -42.94 -8.94
N SER A 1045 1.33 -43.51 -8.66
CA SER A 1045 2.53 -43.47 -9.54
C SER A 1045 3.00 -42.06 -9.95
N LEU A 1046 2.31 -40.98 -9.53
CA LEU A 1046 2.60 -39.59 -9.87
C LEU A 1046 3.82 -39.01 -9.13
N GLY A 1047 4.35 -39.72 -8.13
CA GLY A 1047 5.51 -39.31 -7.36
C GLY A 1047 5.30 -38.06 -6.50
N THR A 1048 6.39 -37.39 -6.15
CA THR A 1048 6.40 -36.11 -5.42
C THR A 1048 6.71 -34.95 -6.36
N PHE A 1049 6.08 -33.80 -6.19
CA PHE A 1049 6.39 -32.56 -6.92
C PHE A 1049 6.74 -31.41 -5.96
N SER A 1050 7.50 -30.42 -6.42
CA SER A 1050 7.93 -29.30 -5.59
C SER A 1050 6.77 -28.36 -5.25
N GLY A 1051 6.48 -28.20 -3.95
CA GLY A 1051 5.47 -27.27 -3.44
C GLY A 1051 5.91 -25.81 -3.45
N LEU A 1052 7.22 -25.54 -3.62
CA LEU A 1052 7.78 -24.20 -3.71
C LEU A 1052 7.84 -23.66 -5.15
N ASN A 1053 7.79 -24.54 -6.17
CA ASN A 1053 7.76 -24.11 -7.56
C ASN A 1053 6.28 -23.96 -8.02
N PRO A 1054 5.77 -22.74 -8.28
CA PRO A 1054 4.36 -22.54 -8.61
C PRO A 1054 3.90 -23.31 -9.85
N THR A 1055 4.77 -23.44 -10.86
CA THR A 1055 4.49 -24.16 -12.09
C THR A 1055 4.44 -25.67 -11.86
N ALA A 1056 5.42 -26.23 -11.14
CA ALA A 1056 5.44 -27.65 -10.79
C ALA A 1056 4.29 -28.03 -9.85
N LYS A 1057 3.96 -27.14 -8.89
CA LYS A 1057 2.82 -27.29 -7.99
C LYS A 1057 1.49 -27.30 -8.74
N LYS A 1058 1.28 -26.36 -9.66
CA LYS A 1058 0.06 -26.31 -10.48
C LYS A 1058 -0.07 -27.55 -11.37
N ALA A 1059 1.02 -27.95 -12.05
CA ALA A 1059 1.02 -29.15 -12.88
C ALA A 1059 0.75 -30.42 -12.06
N GLY A 1060 1.40 -30.56 -10.90
CA GLY A 1060 1.21 -31.68 -9.98
C GLY A 1060 -0.21 -31.77 -9.42
N TYR A 1061 -0.84 -30.64 -9.07
CA TYR A 1061 -2.25 -30.62 -8.64
C TYR A 1061 -3.22 -30.99 -9.75
N ILE A 1062 -2.98 -30.55 -10.99
CA ILE A 1062 -3.81 -30.95 -12.13
C ILE A 1062 -3.70 -32.47 -12.34
N GLN A 1063 -2.49 -33.03 -12.32
CA GLN A 1063 -2.26 -34.47 -12.48
C GLN A 1063 -2.88 -35.28 -11.32
N ALA A 1064 -2.74 -34.81 -10.08
CA ALA A 1064 -3.36 -35.44 -8.92
C ALA A 1064 -4.89 -35.47 -9.01
N ALA A 1065 -5.50 -34.34 -9.38
CA ALA A 1065 -6.95 -34.27 -9.61
C ALA A 1065 -7.40 -35.12 -10.81
N GLN A 1066 -6.55 -35.28 -11.83
CA GLN A 1066 -6.77 -36.20 -12.96
C GLN A 1066 -6.83 -37.65 -12.49
N TYR A 1067 -5.81 -38.07 -11.75
CA TYR A 1067 -5.73 -39.41 -11.20
C TYR A 1067 -6.92 -39.74 -10.29
N LYS A 1068 -7.30 -38.84 -9.37
CA LYS A 1068 -8.41 -39.07 -8.43
C LYS A 1068 -9.77 -39.17 -9.12
N ASN A 1069 -10.07 -38.29 -10.09
CA ASN A 1069 -11.32 -38.40 -10.84
C ASN A 1069 -11.36 -39.70 -11.66
N ARG A 1070 -10.26 -40.08 -12.31
CA ARG A 1070 -10.21 -41.34 -13.08
C ARG A 1070 -10.44 -42.54 -12.19
N THR A 1071 -9.81 -42.58 -11.02
CA THR A 1071 -9.99 -43.68 -10.05
C THR A 1071 -11.44 -43.76 -9.58
N LEU A 1072 -12.04 -42.63 -9.20
CA LEU A 1072 -13.44 -42.57 -8.77
C LEU A 1072 -14.41 -43.02 -9.88
N ILE A 1073 -14.22 -42.54 -11.13
CA ILE A 1073 -15.04 -42.98 -12.27
C ILE A 1073 -14.89 -44.49 -12.47
N GLY A 1074 -13.66 -45.03 -12.41
CA GLY A 1074 -13.39 -46.46 -12.55
C GLY A 1074 -14.03 -47.32 -11.44
N ASP A 1075 -13.97 -46.85 -10.19
CA ASP A 1075 -14.60 -47.52 -9.05
C ASP A 1075 -16.13 -47.53 -9.19
N VAL A 1076 -16.72 -46.43 -9.65
CA VAL A 1076 -18.16 -46.31 -9.89
C VAL A 1076 -18.62 -47.19 -11.05
N LEU A 1077 -17.87 -47.22 -12.16
CA LEU A 1077 -18.13 -48.12 -13.28
C LEU A 1077 -17.94 -49.60 -12.90
N SER A 1078 -17.11 -49.90 -11.90
CA SER A 1078 -16.89 -51.27 -11.42
C SER A 1078 -17.75 -51.63 -10.20
N LEU A 1079 -18.64 -50.73 -9.77
CA LEU A 1079 -19.42 -50.90 -8.54
C LEU A 1079 -20.30 -52.15 -8.61
N SER A 1080 -21.07 -52.29 -9.70
CA SER A 1080 -21.95 -53.44 -9.91
C SER A 1080 -21.23 -54.79 -9.85
N GLU A 1081 -20.01 -54.87 -10.42
CA GLU A 1081 -19.15 -56.06 -10.35
C GLU A 1081 -18.66 -56.33 -8.92
N ARG A 1082 -18.19 -55.29 -8.23
CA ARG A 1082 -17.60 -55.41 -6.88
C ARG A 1082 -18.62 -55.80 -5.82
N ILE A 1083 -19.85 -55.29 -5.91
CA ILE A 1083 -20.90 -55.58 -4.93
C ILE A 1083 -21.79 -56.76 -5.33
N GLY A 1084 -21.63 -57.28 -6.55
CA GLY A 1084 -22.45 -58.38 -7.08
C GLY A 1084 -23.89 -57.99 -7.40
N ASP A 1085 -24.20 -56.69 -7.50
CA ASP A 1085 -25.52 -56.16 -7.86
C ASP A 1085 -25.48 -55.56 -9.26
N GLN A 1086 -26.05 -56.28 -10.23
CA GLN A 1086 -26.07 -55.84 -11.62
C GLN A 1086 -26.94 -54.60 -11.85
N THR A 1087 -27.77 -54.18 -10.89
CA THR A 1087 -28.63 -52.98 -10.98
C THR A 1087 -27.94 -51.70 -10.49
N ALA A 1088 -26.84 -51.83 -9.74
CA ALA A 1088 -26.05 -50.70 -9.22
C ALA A 1088 -25.13 -50.10 -10.30
N ILE A 1089 -25.72 -49.67 -11.41
CA ILE A 1089 -25.03 -49.06 -12.54
C ILE A 1089 -25.27 -47.56 -12.49
N PRO A 1090 -24.24 -46.71 -12.60
CA PRO A 1090 -24.46 -45.28 -12.79
C PRO A 1090 -25.17 -45.05 -14.12
N SER A 1091 -26.31 -44.34 -14.11
CA SER A 1091 -26.93 -43.88 -15.35
C SER A 1091 -26.10 -42.76 -15.97
N GLN A 1092 -25.53 -41.85 -15.17
CA GLN A 1092 -24.88 -40.64 -15.68
C GLN A 1092 -23.60 -40.33 -14.91
N ILE A 1093 -22.51 -40.06 -15.63
CA ILE A 1093 -21.28 -39.52 -15.04
C ILE A 1093 -20.88 -38.26 -15.82
N MET A 1094 -20.71 -37.13 -15.14
CA MET A 1094 -20.19 -35.90 -15.77
C MET A 1094 -18.90 -35.43 -15.11
N THR A 1095 -17.94 -35.08 -15.95
CA THR A 1095 -16.63 -34.53 -15.56
C THR A 1095 -16.32 -33.27 -16.35
N GLY A 1096 -15.54 -32.34 -15.79
CA GLY A 1096 -15.12 -31.13 -16.50
C GLY A 1096 -14.11 -31.34 -17.62
N ARG A 1097 -13.65 -32.57 -17.87
CA ARG A 1097 -12.47 -32.86 -18.71
C ARG A 1097 -12.69 -33.98 -19.72
N GLN A 1098 -12.32 -33.75 -20.98
CA GLN A 1098 -12.47 -34.72 -22.07
C GLN A 1098 -11.56 -35.93 -21.88
N GLU A 1099 -10.37 -35.73 -21.32
CA GLU A 1099 -9.37 -36.77 -21.15
C GLU A 1099 -9.79 -37.84 -20.12
N ASP A 1100 -10.77 -37.55 -19.27
CA ASP A 1100 -11.36 -38.53 -18.34
C ASP A 1100 -12.44 -39.38 -19.04
N VAL A 1101 -13.20 -38.75 -19.95
CA VAL A 1101 -14.21 -39.42 -20.78
C VAL A 1101 -13.54 -40.41 -21.73
N ASP A 1102 -12.53 -39.93 -22.47
CA ASP A 1102 -11.80 -40.74 -23.44
C ASP A 1102 -11.13 -41.95 -22.78
N TYR A 1103 -10.63 -41.79 -21.55
CA TYR A 1103 -9.96 -42.86 -20.80
C TYR A 1103 -10.91 -44.00 -20.44
N TRP A 1104 -12.16 -43.69 -20.09
CA TRP A 1104 -13.14 -44.68 -19.61
C TRP A 1104 -14.18 -45.10 -20.65
N GLN A 1105 -14.14 -44.54 -21.86
CA GLN A 1105 -15.13 -44.79 -22.90
C GLN A 1105 -15.38 -46.30 -23.13
N TYR A 1106 -14.33 -47.12 -23.15
CA TYR A 1106 -14.44 -48.57 -23.34
C TYR A 1106 -15.26 -49.27 -22.25
N LYS A 1107 -15.17 -48.84 -20.99
CA LYS A 1107 -15.93 -49.39 -19.85
C LYS A 1107 -17.34 -48.81 -19.82
N VAL A 1108 -17.54 -47.58 -20.29
CA VAL A 1108 -18.87 -46.94 -20.37
C VAL A 1108 -19.75 -47.69 -21.37
N ASP A 1109 -19.20 -48.04 -22.52
CA ASP A 1109 -19.91 -48.81 -23.55
C ASP A 1109 -20.32 -50.19 -23.03
N ASP A 1110 -19.43 -50.85 -22.27
CA ASP A 1110 -19.64 -52.18 -21.69
C ASP A 1110 -20.59 -52.17 -20.48
N VAL A 1111 -20.47 -51.20 -19.56
CA VAL A 1111 -21.18 -51.22 -18.28
C VAL A 1111 -22.50 -50.44 -18.33
N ILE A 1112 -22.50 -49.26 -18.96
CA ILE A 1112 -23.67 -48.38 -19.00
C ILE A 1112 -24.46 -48.66 -20.28
N CYS A 1113 -23.83 -48.47 -21.45
CA CYS A 1113 -24.55 -48.47 -22.72
C CYS A 1113 -25.15 -49.84 -23.05
N SER A 1114 -24.44 -50.94 -22.79
CA SER A 1114 -24.97 -52.29 -23.01
C SER A 1114 -26.24 -52.59 -22.18
N LYS A 1115 -26.32 -52.03 -20.96
CA LYS A 1115 -27.38 -52.33 -20.00
C LYS A 1115 -28.60 -51.41 -20.12
N VAL A 1116 -28.42 -50.20 -20.65
CA VAL A 1116 -29.52 -49.25 -20.91
C VAL A 1116 -30.10 -49.33 -22.34
N GLY A 1117 -29.62 -50.27 -23.17
CA GLY A 1117 -30.09 -50.45 -24.55
C GLY A 1117 -29.47 -49.49 -25.57
N GLY A 1118 -28.28 -48.97 -25.27
CA GLY A 1118 -27.51 -48.02 -26.08
C GLY A 1118 -27.52 -46.60 -25.51
N CYS A 1119 -26.37 -45.91 -25.57
CA CYS A 1119 -26.25 -44.55 -25.06
C CYS A 1119 -26.68 -43.47 -26.06
N ALA A 1120 -26.78 -43.80 -27.35
CA ALA A 1120 -27.12 -42.84 -28.40
C ALA A 1120 -28.51 -42.22 -28.18
N GLY A 1121 -28.56 -40.89 -28.05
CA GLY A 1121 -29.81 -40.14 -27.82
C GLY A 1121 -30.33 -40.21 -26.37
N THR A 1122 -29.61 -40.84 -25.45
CA THR A 1122 -29.97 -40.91 -24.03
C THR A 1122 -29.13 -39.94 -23.19
N ARG A 1123 -29.53 -39.73 -21.93
CA ARG A 1123 -28.66 -39.14 -20.90
C ARG A 1123 -27.89 -40.22 -20.14
N ALA A 1124 -27.70 -41.40 -20.72
CA ALA A 1124 -26.91 -42.44 -20.11
C ALA A 1124 -25.47 -42.41 -20.64
N GLY A 1125 -24.47 -42.48 -19.76
CA GLY A 1125 -23.06 -42.53 -20.15
C GLY A 1125 -22.15 -41.58 -19.36
N LEU A 1126 -20.96 -41.36 -19.92
CA LEU A 1126 -19.93 -40.47 -19.38
C LEU A 1126 -19.66 -39.35 -20.38
N TRP A 1127 -19.70 -38.09 -19.95
CA TRP A 1127 -19.41 -36.96 -20.85
C TRP A 1127 -18.82 -35.75 -20.16
N VAL A 1128 -18.30 -34.84 -20.99
CA VAL A 1128 -17.75 -33.57 -20.53
C VAL A 1128 -18.87 -32.58 -20.25
N ASN A 1129 -18.87 -32.01 -19.05
CA ASN A 1129 -19.67 -30.86 -18.71
C ASN A 1129 -18.76 -29.75 -18.15
N PRO A 1130 -18.58 -28.62 -18.87
CA PRO A 1130 -17.76 -27.48 -18.41
C PRO A 1130 -18.17 -26.91 -17.04
N GLN A 1131 -19.40 -27.13 -16.60
CA GLN A 1131 -19.90 -26.70 -15.29
C GLN A 1131 -19.42 -27.58 -14.12
N THR A 1132 -18.83 -28.75 -14.42
CA THR A 1132 -18.33 -29.74 -13.45
C THR A 1132 -16.79 -29.70 -13.33
N THR A 1133 -16.18 -28.54 -13.52
CA THR A 1133 -14.72 -28.37 -13.41
C THR A 1133 -14.21 -28.45 -11.96
N GLY A 1134 -15.08 -28.22 -10.97
CA GLY A 1134 -14.75 -28.32 -9.55
C GLY A 1134 -15.25 -29.58 -8.84
N TYR A 1135 -16.01 -30.45 -9.50
CA TYR A 1135 -16.63 -31.65 -8.90
C TYR A 1135 -16.98 -32.70 -9.96
N LEU A 1136 -17.09 -33.98 -9.58
CA LEU A 1136 -17.62 -35.05 -10.43
C LEU A 1136 -19.11 -35.26 -10.12
N HIS A 1137 -19.97 -35.32 -11.14
CA HIS A 1137 -21.39 -35.67 -10.96
C HIS A 1137 -21.59 -37.15 -11.29
N ILE A 1138 -22.27 -37.89 -10.42
CA ILE A 1138 -22.65 -39.28 -10.63
C ILE A 1138 -24.15 -39.42 -10.30
N GLY A 1139 -24.93 -39.84 -11.29
CA GLY A 1139 -26.33 -40.22 -11.16
C GLY A 1139 -26.47 -41.73 -11.28
N PHE A 1140 -27.32 -42.33 -10.44
CA PHE A 1140 -27.75 -43.73 -10.50
C PHE A 1140 -29.15 -43.78 -11.08
#